data_AF-A0A9W2ZCE8-F1
#
_entry.id   AF-A0A9W2ZCE8-F1
#
_cell.length_a   1.000
_cell.length_b   1.000
_cell.length_c   1.000
_cell.angle_alpha   90.00
_cell.angle_beta   90.00
_cell.angle_gamma   90.00
#
_symmetry.space_group_name_H-M   'P 1'
#
loop_
_entity.id
_entity.type
_entity.pdbx_description
1 polymer ?
#
loop_
_entity_poly.entity_id
_entity_poly.type
_entity_poly.pdbx_seq_one_letter_code
_entity_poly.pdbx_strand_id
1 'polypeptide(L)'
;MSNIYSSKNKTPSIVFFLFTVEPVTFEVRYKIEWALSDFTPKSQKEASLQLKMQTITKFECNSDSCNNRSPSGKRSTFSFKGQQNFGLCVLFNESPHSGAMITAIPVSVWGYDYYAVTLDQNPSIQVITQVSNIVIIHLKTDYPHSLHINYMGKKFKNGDQLKIDLNENESFDFSECHDHNYYGSMSGTYIRGEEPIGIISGSCRSGVEFIYCYEERIGDVKSSDILTEMLLPIHSLGREFVLFAMPSRGTTNMFMVTARYDDTKLTIYSENTGKDEYRKESIPKANSTLRLNLLRLASYSLITDKAVQVIAVQRSPCFNTSSFVMYTWEDLGDPSLSVVVPNELFYYVYMWGTPKFGIGVQFFVAIIIRVQHKKKIFLNDRNVPLTDFKWDSVGRRHRWDIGELSVHDGYNQLNVEKNYYFGCYVYALGNDYAYMRPGGAIVAPLYDPDCIRTMASMKINDLLDNDCDGKVDEEKEDGKDNDQDNDVDEDLGMVEDEDVEKYRNSRTTTALPGTGCPPFTWGAGCAQSCANCVKDCLKWNGTCSGCKGGFSDAAHGCNKECEKYKYGKDCTGDCAAKCEGVDCYERVYGECQACPLGYWGEGCKETCFNCKGGCDTSYGKCTSCIAGFKDPQTHCSDSCGNFEYGEDCKSDCKNKCGGKDCFERRFGECKKCPLNKWGQHCAESCINCKDDCDKSYGTCKFCKAGFKNPKNGCNVSCGANEFGEDCKGNCQQKCGKDCFERAFGSCSESGSWEEWHCSRICSDRFQHRNRICAKPKSPICDEHATEKRGSDCYVKGKCPTDCQPYTWNVDCVGSCKNCKSECDKFNGSCDSCKAGFKDPTNGCNKGCEQFEYGEDCKGDCKVKCKGKDCFDRINGTCIVDGQLSEWTEWKCKRDCESSEHIRVRLCNNPPPAYGGADCKGETEEFKSLSCLPGIICPENCKEFRWGVNCNNSCENCKTDCNKVDGSCAKCKAGFQNPVYGCTMACKIYQFGEDCLGDCRVECAGLDCKDRTTGKCPFNFWKYLPFFVPLLLVPLCLFLIARERKKRGKQIDGETSAIQTEKSEKSAFTGTASLDSYFNEQMSHST
;
A
#
# COMPACT_ATOMS: atom_id res chain seq x y z
N MET A 1 -24.44 16.10 8.72
CA MET A 1 -25.83 15.58 8.78
C MET A 1 -26.66 16.11 9.97
N SER A 2 -26.93 17.41 10.11
CA SER A 2 -27.61 17.95 11.30
C SER A 2 -28.84 18.83 11.08
N ASN A 3 -29.54 18.70 9.95
CA ASN A 3 -30.80 19.41 9.74
C ASN A 3 -31.83 18.51 9.08
N ILE A 4 -32.34 17.54 9.83
CA ILE A 4 -33.55 16.85 9.42
C ILE A 4 -34.59 16.97 10.53
N TYR A 5 -35.80 17.36 10.13
CA TYR A 5 -36.80 17.98 10.98
C TYR A 5 -37.27 17.07 12.12
N SER A 6 -37.39 17.68 13.29
CA SER A 6 -38.11 17.19 14.46
C SER A 6 -39.59 16.96 14.12
N SER A 7 -39.98 15.72 13.84
CA SER A 7 -41.36 15.28 13.92
C SER A 7 -41.71 14.95 15.37
N LYS A 8 -41.95 15.99 16.17
CA LYS A 8 -42.73 16.00 17.43
C LYS A 8 -42.58 14.89 18.49
N ASN A 9 -41.63 13.95 18.44
CA ASN A 9 -41.44 13.00 19.55
C ASN A 9 -40.02 12.47 19.82
N LYS A 10 -39.00 12.61 18.96
CA LYS A 10 -37.57 12.41 19.32
C LYS A 10 -36.62 13.25 18.45
N THR A 11 -35.49 13.67 19.02
CA THR A 11 -34.40 14.43 18.38
C THR A 11 -33.46 13.50 17.60
N PRO A 12 -32.87 13.93 16.45
CA PRO A 12 -31.82 13.17 15.77
C PRO A 12 -30.68 12.84 16.73
N SER A 13 -30.12 11.63 16.62
CA SER A 13 -29.05 11.19 17.51
C SER A 13 -27.98 10.35 16.82
N ILE A 14 -26.73 10.52 17.27
CA ILE A 14 -25.61 9.67 16.86
C ILE A 14 -25.34 8.71 17.99
N VAL A 15 -25.32 7.43 17.66
CA VAL A 15 -25.09 6.34 18.61
C VAL A 15 -23.81 5.59 18.26
N PHE A 16 -22.84 5.66 19.15
CA PHE A 16 -21.60 4.90 19.03
C PHE A 16 -21.75 3.55 19.72
N PHE A 17 -21.30 2.49 19.07
CA PHE A 17 -21.29 1.13 19.58
C PHE A 17 -19.86 0.60 19.58
N LEU A 18 -19.28 0.45 20.77
CA LEU A 18 -17.97 -0.19 20.94
C LEU A 18 -18.12 -1.64 21.34
N PHE A 19 -17.22 -2.49 20.84
CA PHE A 19 -17.17 -3.90 21.19
C PHE A 19 -15.72 -4.41 21.18
N THR A 20 -15.40 -5.28 22.14
CA THR A 20 -14.05 -5.82 22.38
C THR A 20 -14.09 -7.26 22.88
N VAL A 21 -13.03 -8.02 22.59
CA VAL A 21 -12.82 -9.38 23.13
C VAL A 21 -12.30 -9.33 24.57
N GLU A 22 -11.45 -8.34 24.88
CA GLU A 22 -10.83 -8.14 26.20
C GLU A 22 -11.36 -6.86 26.89
N PRO A 23 -11.25 -6.72 28.22
CA PRO A 23 -11.61 -5.47 28.91
C PRO A 23 -10.69 -4.32 28.49
N VAL A 24 -11.26 -3.22 27.98
CA VAL A 24 -10.49 -2.06 27.50
C VAL A 24 -10.91 -0.80 28.23
N THR A 25 -9.93 -0.03 28.71
CA THR A 25 -10.15 1.35 29.17
C THR A 25 -10.07 2.29 27.97
N PHE A 26 -11.10 3.12 27.80
CA PHE A 26 -11.21 4.06 26.70
C PHE A 26 -11.00 5.49 27.17
N GLU A 27 -10.24 6.24 26.39
CA GLU A 27 -10.21 7.70 26.45
C GLU A 27 -11.06 8.24 25.31
N VAL A 28 -12.12 8.99 25.65
CA VAL A 28 -12.99 9.66 24.68
C VAL A 28 -12.68 11.15 24.72
N ARG A 29 -12.19 11.68 23.60
CA ARG A 29 -11.96 13.11 23.39
C ARG A 29 -12.99 13.67 22.42
N TYR A 30 -13.53 14.84 22.74
CA TYR A 30 -14.41 15.59 21.85
C TYR A 30 -14.09 17.08 21.90
N LYS A 31 -14.16 17.75 20.75
CA LYS A 31 -13.86 19.18 20.60
C LYS A 31 -15.10 19.90 20.08
N ILE A 32 -15.97 20.44 20.94
CA ILE A 32 -17.16 21.24 20.53
C ILE A 32 -16.75 22.72 20.42
N GLU A 33 -16.84 23.33 19.24
CA GLU A 33 -16.34 24.69 18.99
C GLU A 33 -17.33 25.84 19.29
N TRP A 34 -18.56 25.55 19.76
CA TRP A 34 -19.67 26.51 19.72
C TRP A 34 -20.31 26.75 21.09
N ALA A 35 -20.50 28.03 21.43
CA ALA A 35 -21.06 28.49 22.71
C ALA A 35 -22.53 28.09 22.85
N LEU A 36 -22.84 27.37 23.94
CA LEU A 36 -24.19 27.33 24.51
C LEU A 36 -24.51 28.75 25.01
N SER A 37 -25.67 29.30 24.67
CA SER A 37 -26.14 30.56 25.25
C SER A 37 -26.39 30.49 26.76
N ASP A 38 -26.22 29.31 27.38
CA ASP A 38 -26.22 29.12 28.84
C ASP A 38 -24.89 28.62 29.42
N PHE A 39 -23.82 28.50 28.63
CA PHE A 39 -22.49 28.14 29.16
C PHE A 39 -21.36 28.89 28.44
N THR A 40 -20.74 29.83 29.14
CA THR A 40 -19.49 30.47 28.75
C THR A 40 -18.36 29.43 28.55
N PRO A 41 -17.52 29.57 27.51
CA PRO A 41 -16.64 28.51 27.01
C PRO A 41 -15.38 28.35 27.88
N LYS A 42 -15.08 27.11 28.29
CA LYS A 42 -13.73 26.69 28.73
C LYS A 42 -13.48 25.21 28.35
N SER A 43 -12.52 25.03 27.43
CA SER A 43 -11.63 23.86 27.18
C SER A 43 -12.22 22.48 26.90
N GLN A 44 -11.54 21.74 26.00
CA GLN A 44 -11.65 20.29 25.77
C GLN A 44 -11.97 19.54 27.07
N LYS A 45 -13.01 18.70 27.05
CA LYS A 45 -13.31 17.79 28.15
C LYS A 45 -12.88 16.39 27.73
N GLU A 46 -11.86 15.86 28.40
CA GLU A 46 -11.46 14.46 28.32
C GLU A 46 -12.38 13.65 29.25
N ALA A 47 -12.94 12.55 28.78
CA ALA A 47 -13.67 11.59 29.60
C ALA A 47 -13.03 10.21 29.47
N SER A 48 -12.61 9.64 30.60
CA SER A 48 -12.10 8.27 30.66
C SER A 48 -13.22 7.33 31.10
N LEU A 49 -13.50 6.29 30.30
CA LEU A 49 -14.52 5.29 30.59
C LEU A 49 -13.89 3.89 30.60
N GLN A 50 -14.07 3.14 31.68
CA GLN A 50 -13.71 1.72 31.72
C GLN A 50 -14.89 0.88 31.21
N LEU A 51 -14.68 0.11 30.14
CA LEU A 51 -15.67 -0.82 29.62
C LEU A 51 -15.34 -2.25 30.04
N LYS A 52 -16.39 -3.02 30.36
CA LYS A 52 -16.28 -4.45 30.66
C LYS A 52 -16.22 -5.26 29.35
N MET A 53 -15.60 -6.44 29.40
CA MET A 53 -15.51 -7.41 28.30
C MET A 53 -16.88 -7.65 27.65
N GLN A 54 -16.95 -7.76 26.32
CA GLN A 54 -18.18 -8.08 25.57
C GLN A 54 -19.37 -7.14 25.84
N THR A 55 -19.11 -5.88 26.22
CA THR A 55 -20.19 -4.90 26.44
C THR A 55 -20.35 -3.96 25.26
N ILE A 56 -21.58 -3.82 24.80
CA ILE A 56 -21.98 -2.77 23.87
C ILE A 56 -22.27 -1.52 24.70
N THR A 57 -21.47 -0.47 24.50
CA THR A 57 -21.72 0.83 25.13
C THR A 57 -22.28 1.80 24.11
N LYS A 58 -23.48 2.32 24.40
CA LYS A 58 -24.17 3.36 23.63
C LYS A 58 -23.79 4.74 24.18
N PHE A 59 -23.21 5.58 23.33
CA PHE A 59 -23.10 7.02 23.57
C PHE A 59 -24.09 7.74 22.68
N GLU A 60 -24.95 8.59 23.24
CA GLU A 60 -25.96 9.32 22.48
C GLU A 60 -25.70 10.83 22.57
N CYS A 61 -25.48 11.49 21.43
CA CYS A 61 -25.51 12.95 21.38
C CYS A 61 -26.91 13.45 21.03
N ASN A 62 -27.54 14.21 21.92
CA ASN A 62 -28.82 14.87 21.67
C ASN A 62 -28.61 16.24 20.99
N SER A 63 -29.45 16.49 19.99
CA SER A 63 -29.31 17.47 18.91
C SER A 63 -28.89 18.90 19.27
N ASP A 64 -29.27 19.46 20.41
CA ASP A 64 -29.01 20.89 20.68
C ASP A 64 -27.52 21.23 20.84
N SER A 65 -26.71 20.24 21.18
CA SER A 65 -25.25 20.37 21.34
C SER A 65 -24.45 19.93 20.09
N CYS A 66 -25.02 19.05 19.25
CA CYS A 66 -24.40 18.52 18.04
C CYS A 66 -24.85 19.22 16.73
N ASN A 67 -25.94 20.00 16.74
CA ASN A 67 -26.54 20.55 15.51
C ASN A 67 -26.05 21.95 15.10
N ASN A 68 -25.32 22.68 15.94
CA ASN A 68 -24.99 24.07 15.63
C ASN A 68 -23.95 24.20 14.49
N ARG A 69 -24.34 24.95 13.45
CA ARG A 69 -23.66 25.04 12.15
C ARG A 69 -22.60 26.13 12.12
N SER A 70 -21.33 25.73 12.18
CA SER A 70 -20.26 26.19 11.27
C SER A 70 -20.68 27.10 10.09
N PRO A 71 -20.62 28.46 10.04
CA PRO A 71 -20.85 29.15 8.76
C PRO A 71 -19.75 28.79 7.76
N SER A 72 -18.66 28.17 8.24
CA SER A 72 -17.52 27.66 7.49
C SER A 72 -17.66 26.22 7.01
N GLY A 73 -18.74 25.48 7.34
CA GLY A 73 -18.87 24.05 7.00
C GLY A 73 -18.06 23.07 7.87
N LYS A 74 -17.18 23.59 8.75
CA LYS A 74 -16.40 22.79 9.70
C LYS A 74 -17.25 22.26 10.85
N ARG A 75 -16.94 21.06 11.32
CA ARG A 75 -17.63 20.34 12.39
C ARG A 75 -16.63 19.68 13.35
N SER A 76 -17.05 19.60 14.60
CA SER A 76 -16.41 18.87 15.68
C SER A 76 -16.38 17.36 15.44
N THR A 77 -15.36 16.67 15.95
CA THR A 77 -15.23 15.20 15.87
C THR A 77 -15.22 14.55 17.25
N PHE A 78 -15.43 13.24 17.26
CA PHE A 78 -15.21 12.37 18.42
C PHE A 78 -14.00 11.49 18.14
N SER A 79 -13.08 11.41 19.09
CA SER A 79 -11.90 10.54 19.04
C SER A 79 -12.00 9.50 20.15
N PHE A 80 -11.99 8.23 19.77
CA PHE A 80 -11.98 7.09 20.68
C PHE A 80 -10.59 6.46 20.65
N LYS A 81 -9.91 6.42 21.80
CA LYS A 81 -8.60 5.78 21.94
C LYS A 81 -8.69 4.66 22.98
N GLY A 82 -8.44 3.43 22.54
CA GLY A 82 -8.35 2.26 23.41
C GLY A 82 -6.91 1.94 23.76
N GLN A 83 -6.69 1.28 24.91
CA GLN A 83 -5.40 0.67 25.26
C GLN A 83 -5.13 -0.62 24.46
N GLN A 84 -6.17 -1.20 23.85
CA GLN A 84 -6.13 -2.38 23.01
C GLN A 84 -7.08 -2.23 21.80
N ASN A 85 -7.07 -3.20 20.89
CA ASN A 85 -7.91 -3.22 19.70
C ASN A 85 -9.41 -3.32 20.06
N PHE A 86 -10.23 -2.54 19.37
CA PHE A 86 -11.68 -2.52 19.53
C PHE A 86 -12.36 -2.27 18.19
N GLY A 87 -13.60 -2.72 18.05
CA GLY A 87 -14.45 -2.33 16.95
C GLY A 87 -15.37 -1.17 17.32
N LEU A 88 -15.68 -0.33 16.33
CA LEU A 88 -16.58 0.81 16.47
C LEU A 88 -17.58 0.82 15.31
N CYS A 89 -18.86 0.77 15.64
CA CYS A 89 -19.93 1.07 14.69
C CYS A 89 -20.66 2.33 15.11
N VAL A 90 -21.15 3.09 14.14
CA VAL A 90 -21.84 4.36 14.38
C VAL A 90 -23.20 4.30 13.71
N LEU A 91 -24.25 4.47 14.50
CA LEU A 91 -25.63 4.58 14.02
C LEU A 91 -26.04 6.05 14.01
N PHE A 92 -26.46 6.53 12.84
CA PHE A 92 -27.08 7.83 12.64
C PHE A 92 -28.58 7.65 12.64
N ASN A 93 -29.29 8.16 13.64
CA ASN A 93 -30.75 8.17 13.67
C ASN A 93 -31.25 9.55 13.23
N GLU A 94 -32.01 9.57 12.13
CA GLU A 94 -32.79 10.74 11.73
C GLU A 94 -34.07 10.84 12.58
N SER A 95 -34.76 9.70 12.69
CA SER A 95 -36.04 9.55 13.36
C SER A 95 -36.12 8.17 14.04
N PRO A 96 -37.19 7.83 14.79
CA PRO A 96 -37.37 6.49 15.35
C PRO A 96 -37.44 5.35 14.32
N HIS A 97 -37.61 5.70 13.04
CA HIS A 97 -37.91 4.81 11.91
C HIS A 97 -37.06 5.17 10.68
N SER A 98 -35.85 5.71 10.87
CA SER A 98 -34.93 6.03 9.78
C SER A 98 -33.53 6.22 10.34
N GLY A 99 -32.56 5.44 9.83
CA GLY A 99 -31.19 5.52 10.29
C GLY A 99 -30.22 4.59 9.58
N ALA A 100 -28.98 5.07 9.45
CA ALA A 100 -27.89 4.35 8.83
C ALA A 100 -26.86 3.91 9.88
N MET A 101 -26.36 2.67 9.79
CA MET A 101 -25.23 2.23 10.60
C MET A 101 -24.01 1.97 9.73
N ILE A 102 -22.88 2.55 10.13
CA ILE A 102 -21.58 2.41 9.44
C ILE A 102 -20.58 1.64 10.30
N THR A 103 -19.60 1.03 9.64
CA THR A 103 -18.40 0.49 10.32
C THR A 103 -17.31 1.55 10.26
N ALA A 104 -16.83 2.01 11.42
CA ALA A 104 -15.76 3.00 11.46
C ALA A 104 -14.41 2.35 11.14
N ILE A 105 -13.70 2.90 10.16
CA ILE A 105 -12.33 2.50 9.82
C ILE A 105 -11.35 3.18 10.78
N PRO A 106 -10.40 2.46 11.41
CA PRO A 106 -9.42 3.05 12.32
C PRO A 106 -8.54 4.12 11.65
N VAL A 107 -8.18 5.16 12.40
CA VAL A 107 -7.33 6.28 11.92
C VAL A 107 -5.97 5.83 11.39
N SER A 108 -5.45 4.70 11.89
CA SER A 108 -4.14 4.15 11.51
C SER A 108 -4.08 3.61 10.08
N VAL A 109 -5.23 3.35 9.46
CA VAL A 109 -5.35 2.77 8.10
C VAL A 109 -6.13 3.69 7.16
N TRP A 110 -6.30 4.97 7.53
CA TRP A 110 -6.83 5.98 6.61
C TRP A 110 -5.83 6.25 5.49
N GLY A 111 -6.36 6.58 4.30
CA GLY A 111 -5.56 6.92 3.14
C GLY A 111 -5.55 8.41 2.85
N TYR A 112 -4.85 8.78 1.78
CA TYR A 112 -4.79 10.16 1.29
C TYR A 112 -5.88 10.47 0.28
N ASP A 113 -6.22 9.48 -0.55
CA ASP A 113 -7.02 9.66 -1.75
C ASP A 113 -8.30 8.82 -1.72
N TYR A 114 -9.43 9.42 -2.11
CA TYR A 114 -10.76 8.80 -2.09
C TYR A 114 -11.60 9.25 -3.30
N TYR A 115 -12.49 8.38 -3.76
CA TYR A 115 -13.63 8.76 -4.60
C TYR A 115 -14.91 8.71 -3.77
N ALA A 116 -15.66 9.80 -3.73
CA ALA A 116 -16.95 9.84 -3.08
C ALA A 116 -18.03 9.19 -3.96
N VAL A 117 -19.03 8.57 -3.31
CA VAL A 117 -20.23 8.00 -3.94
C VAL A 117 -21.45 8.52 -3.21
N THR A 118 -22.39 9.08 -3.97
CA THR A 118 -23.66 9.63 -3.47
C THR A 118 -24.81 9.22 -4.39
N LEU A 119 -26.03 9.27 -3.88
CA LEU A 119 -27.23 9.02 -4.71
C LEU A 119 -27.68 10.30 -5.42
N ASP A 120 -28.80 10.23 -6.14
CA ASP A 120 -29.34 11.32 -6.96
C ASP A 120 -30.14 12.35 -6.17
N GLN A 121 -30.24 12.20 -4.85
CA GLN A 121 -30.95 13.13 -3.99
C GLN A 121 -30.10 13.43 -2.75
N ASN A 122 -30.10 14.70 -2.35
CA ASN A 122 -29.43 15.20 -1.14
C ASN A 122 -28.04 14.60 -0.87
N PRO A 123 -27.09 14.73 -1.83
CA PRO A 123 -25.76 14.15 -1.70
C PRO A 123 -25.01 14.77 -0.50
N SER A 124 -24.24 13.95 0.19
CA SER A 124 -23.50 14.31 1.39
C SER A 124 -22.12 13.67 1.42
N ILE A 125 -21.09 14.49 1.62
CA ILE A 125 -19.71 14.04 1.77
C ILE A 125 -19.13 14.71 3.01
N GLN A 126 -18.62 13.91 3.95
CA GLN A 126 -17.94 14.38 5.14
C GLN A 126 -16.47 13.94 5.10
N VAL A 127 -15.57 14.91 5.25
CA VAL A 127 -14.12 14.70 5.36
C VAL A 127 -13.71 14.85 6.81
N ILE A 128 -12.94 13.90 7.34
CA ILE A 128 -12.52 13.86 8.75
C ILE A 128 -11.00 13.78 8.79
N THR A 129 -10.35 14.53 9.69
CA THR A 129 -8.90 14.42 9.90
C THR A 129 -8.53 14.34 11.38
N GLN A 130 -7.46 13.59 11.67
CA GLN A 130 -6.89 13.48 13.01
C GLN A 130 -5.82 14.55 13.26
N VAL A 131 -5.13 15.01 12.21
CA VAL A 131 -4.04 16.01 12.28
C VAL A 131 -4.41 17.25 11.50
N SER A 132 -3.66 18.34 11.65
CA SER A 132 -3.88 19.51 10.79
C SER A 132 -3.56 19.13 9.34
N ASN A 133 -4.48 19.39 8.42
CA ASN A 133 -4.45 18.83 7.09
C ASN A 133 -5.05 19.80 6.07
N ILE A 134 -4.46 19.84 4.89
CA ILE A 134 -4.97 20.52 3.73
C ILE A 134 -5.65 19.49 2.82
N VAL A 135 -6.94 19.67 2.58
CA VAL A 135 -7.75 18.78 1.74
C VAL A 135 -8.11 19.48 0.43
N ILE A 136 -7.87 18.80 -0.68
CA ILE A 136 -8.22 19.25 -2.03
C ILE A 136 -9.36 18.36 -2.53
N ILE A 137 -10.48 18.99 -2.88
CA ILE A 137 -11.67 18.34 -3.42
C ILE A 137 -11.81 18.76 -4.89
N HIS A 138 -11.73 17.79 -5.80
CA HIS A 138 -12.04 17.94 -7.21
C HIS A 138 -13.49 17.54 -7.43
N LEU A 139 -14.35 18.55 -7.46
CA LEU A 139 -15.79 18.36 -7.46
C LEU A 139 -16.27 17.75 -8.78
N LYS A 140 -17.03 16.66 -8.66
CA LYS A 140 -17.81 16.10 -9.76
C LYS A 140 -19.28 16.11 -9.37
N THR A 141 -20.13 16.67 -10.22
CA THR A 141 -21.58 16.58 -10.07
C THR A 141 -22.27 16.51 -11.42
N ASP A 142 -23.37 15.77 -11.49
CA ASP A 142 -24.25 15.70 -12.66
C ASP A 142 -25.33 16.79 -12.66
N TYR A 143 -25.43 17.60 -11.60
CA TYR A 143 -26.40 18.67 -11.51
C TYR A 143 -26.02 19.84 -12.45
N PRO A 144 -26.96 20.35 -13.27
CA PRO A 144 -26.67 21.36 -14.27
C PRO A 144 -26.40 22.78 -13.70
N HIS A 145 -26.65 23.02 -12.42
CA HIS A 145 -26.47 24.32 -11.78
C HIS A 145 -25.37 24.31 -10.72
N SER A 146 -25.01 25.50 -10.21
CA SER A 146 -24.02 25.62 -9.14
C SER A 146 -24.59 25.10 -7.81
N LEU A 147 -23.80 24.28 -7.12
CA LEU A 147 -24.09 23.81 -5.76
C LEU A 147 -24.27 25.00 -4.82
N HIS A 148 -25.22 24.86 -3.89
CA HIS A 148 -25.52 25.80 -2.83
C HIS A 148 -24.58 25.67 -1.63
N ILE A 149 -23.47 24.96 -1.80
CA ILE A 149 -22.47 24.77 -0.75
C ILE A 149 -21.72 26.08 -0.53
N ASN A 150 -21.96 26.69 0.64
CA ASN A 150 -21.40 27.97 1.02
C ASN A 150 -20.10 27.76 1.80
N TYR A 151 -18.96 27.86 1.11
CA TYR A 151 -17.64 27.98 1.73
C TYR A 151 -17.03 29.32 1.34
N MET A 152 -16.76 30.17 2.34
CA MET A 152 -16.27 31.54 2.12
C MET A 152 -17.15 32.40 1.18
N GLY A 153 -18.46 32.15 1.11
CA GLY A 153 -19.38 32.92 0.25
C GLY A 153 -19.36 32.53 -1.23
N LYS A 154 -18.64 31.47 -1.62
CA LYS A 154 -18.54 31.00 -3.01
C LYS A 154 -19.47 29.82 -3.28
N LYS A 155 -20.06 29.81 -4.48
CA LYS A 155 -20.79 28.66 -5.04
C LYS A 155 -19.87 27.88 -5.98
N PHE A 156 -20.06 26.57 -6.06
CA PHE A 156 -19.21 25.67 -6.85
C PHE A 156 -19.98 25.00 -7.99
N LYS A 157 -19.29 24.68 -9.08
CA LYS A 157 -19.81 24.00 -10.27
C LYS A 157 -19.03 22.71 -10.53
N ASN A 158 -19.59 21.84 -11.35
CA ASN A 158 -18.90 20.63 -11.80
C ASN A 158 -17.50 20.97 -12.37
N GLY A 159 -16.46 20.28 -11.90
CA GLY A 159 -15.06 20.50 -12.27
C GLY A 159 -14.31 21.52 -11.41
N ASP A 160 -15.00 22.26 -10.54
CA ASP A 160 -14.33 23.19 -9.62
C ASP A 160 -13.46 22.45 -8.61
N GLN A 161 -12.41 23.13 -8.14
CA GLN A 161 -11.53 22.64 -7.09
C GLN A 161 -11.74 23.46 -5.82
N LEU A 162 -11.91 22.76 -4.70
CA LEU A 162 -12.04 23.35 -3.38
C LEU A 162 -10.84 22.92 -2.52
N LYS A 163 -10.11 23.90 -2.00
CA LYS A 163 -9.03 23.69 -1.02
C LYS A 163 -9.55 24.07 0.37
N ILE A 164 -9.45 23.14 1.31
CA ILE A 164 -9.96 23.26 2.67
C ILE A 164 -8.79 23.07 3.62
N ASP A 165 -8.68 23.98 4.57
CA ASP A 165 -7.77 23.85 5.70
C ASP A 165 -8.55 23.29 6.90
N LEU A 166 -8.16 22.12 7.39
CA LEU A 166 -8.73 21.46 8.56
C LEU A 166 -7.70 21.40 9.67
N ASN A 167 -8.06 21.85 10.87
CA ASN A 167 -7.18 21.68 12.02
C ASN A 167 -7.27 20.24 12.56
N GLU A 168 -6.36 19.91 13.48
CA GLU A 168 -6.39 18.67 14.24
C GLU A 168 -7.79 18.39 14.84
N ASN A 169 -8.29 17.17 14.62
CA ASN A 169 -9.60 16.70 15.07
C ASN A 169 -10.78 17.57 14.59
N GLU A 170 -10.70 18.10 13.37
CA GLU A 170 -11.82 18.73 12.67
C GLU A 170 -12.38 17.83 11.56
N SER A 171 -13.61 18.11 11.17
CA SER A 171 -14.21 17.57 9.96
C SER A 171 -14.85 18.67 9.13
N PHE A 172 -15.05 18.42 7.85
CA PHE A 172 -15.75 19.29 6.92
C PHE A 172 -16.94 18.55 6.32
N ASP A 173 -18.12 19.17 6.34
CA ASP A 173 -19.34 18.65 5.73
C ASP A 173 -19.62 19.41 4.43
N PHE A 174 -19.56 18.70 3.30
CA PHE A 174 -19.85 19.17 1.96
C PHE A 174 -21.12 18.47 1.47
N SER A 175 -22.28 19.10 1.64
CA SER A 175 -23.56 18.44 1.42
C SER A 175 -24.70 19.39 1.01
N GLU A 176 -25.68 18.84 0.29
CA GLU A 176 -26.93 19.50 -0.12
C GLU A 176 -28.12 19.02 0.72
N CYS A 177 -27.87 18.63 1.97
CA CYS A 177 -28.90 18.13 2.89
C CYS A 177 -29.85 19.20 3.41
N HIS A 178 -29.70 20.45 2.96
CA HIS A 178 -30.53 21.57 3.35
C HIS A 178 -31.72 21.81 2.40
N ASP A 179 -31.64 21.32 1.16
CA ASP A 179 -32.68 21.47 0.17
C ASP A 179 -33.29 20.10 -0.16
N HIS A 180 -34.43 19.79 0.46
CA HIS A 180 -35.13 18.50 0.29
C HIS A 180 -35.54 18.18 -1.15
N ASN A 181 -35.48 19.16 -2.06
CA ASN A 181 -35.80 18.98 -3.48
C ASN A 181 -34.55 18.98 -4.35
N TYR A 182 -33.35 18.89 -3.77
CA TYR A 182 -32.12 18.82 -4.53
C TYR A 182 -31.99 17.44 -5.19
N TYR A 183 -31.99 17.43 -6.53
CA TYR A 183 -31.75 16.25 -7.35
C TYR A 183 -30.39 16.36 -8.03
N GLY A 184 -29.43 15.53 -7.66
CA GLY A 184 -28.12 15.43 -8.29
C GLY A 184 -27.17 14.57 -7.47
N SER A 185 -26.27 13.88 -8.16
CA SER A 185 -25.19 13.12 -7.57
C SER A 185 -23.89 13.93 -7.53
N MET A 186 -23.07 13.64 -6.53
CA MET A 186 -21.67 14.05 -6.42
C MET A 186 -20.71 12.85 -6.59
N SER A 187 -21.23 11.72 -7.08
CA SER A 187 -20.45 10.50 -7.30
C SER A 187 -19.27 10.74 -8.24
N GLY A 188 -18.12 10.21 -7.85
CA GLY A 188 -16.85 10.40 -8.56
C GLY A 188 -16.12 11.71 -8.22
N THR A 189 -16.60 12.47 -7.23
CA THR A 189 -15.80 13.55 -6.64
C THR A 189 -14.52 12.96 -6.05
N TYR A 190 -13.38 13.48 -6.48
CA TYR A 190 -12.06 13.02 -6.05
C TYR A 190 -11.54 13.90 -4.91
N ILE A 191 -11.12 13.28 -3.82
CA ILE A 191 -10.74 13.97 -2.58
C ILE A 191 -9.35 13.51 -2.18
N ARG A 192 -8.45 14.46 -1.93
CA ARG A 192 -7.07 14.22 -1.55
C ARG A 192 -6.67 15.05 -0.33
N GLY A 193 -6.17 14.41 0.71
CA GLY A 193 -5.49 15.07 1.83
C GLY A 193 -3.98 15.17 1.61
N GLU A 194 -3.33 16.17 2.21
CA GLU A 194 -1.87 16.19 2.37
C GLU A 194 -1.42 15.22 3.48
N GLU A 195 -2.29 14.97 4.46
CA GLU A 195 -2.18 13.92 5.49
C GLU A 195 -3.34 12.91 5.34
N PRO A 196 -3.31 11.73 5.99
CA PRO A 196 -4.41 10.77 5.96
C PRO A 196 -5.76 11.36 6.42
N ILE A 197 -6.83 11.01 5.71
CA ILE A 197 -8.21 11.47 5.96
C ILE A 197 -9.20 10.30 5.97
N GLY A 198 -10.27 10.44 6.76
CA GLY A 198 -11.43 9.55 6.70
C GLY A 198 -12.54 10.20 5.88
N ILE A 199 -13.22 9.43 5.02
CA ILE A 199 -14.36 9.89 4.21
C ILE A 199 -15.62 9.12 4.57
N ILE A 200 -16.68 9.85 4.92
CA ILE A 200 -18.05 9.33 4.98
C ILE A 200 -18.80 9.94 3.80
N SER A 201 -19.44 9.10 2.99
CA SER A 201 -20.11 9.54 1.77
C SER A 201 -21.46 8.85 1.61
N GLY A 202 -22.39 9.55 0.97
CA GLY A 202 -23.71 9.03 0.66
C GLY A 202 -24.70 10.15 0.41
N SER A 203 -25.92 9.98 0.91
CA SER A 203 -27.01 10.94 0.81
C SER A 203 -27.75 11.04 2.14
N CYS A 204 -28.08 12.26 2.57
CA CYS A 204 -28.78 12.45 3.85
C CYS A 204 -30.24 12.01 3.81
N ARG A 205 -30.85 12.00 2.63
CA ARG A 205 -32.19 11.47 2.42
C ARG A 205 -32.34 11.13 0.95
N SER A 206 -32.42 9.85 0.63
CA SER A 206 -32.63 9.43 -0.76
C SER A 206 -33.53 8.21 -0.79
N GLY A 207 -34.40 8.16 -1.79
CA GLY A 207 -35.05 6.91 -2.20
C GLY A 207 -34.16 6.17 -3.22
N VAL A 208 -34.54 4.94 -3.50
CA VAL A 208 -34.11 4.19 -4.69
C VAL A 208 -35.30 4.09 -5.66
N GLU A 209 -35.06 4.23 -6.96
CA GLU A 209 -36.12 4.13 -7.98
C GLU A 209 -36.83 2.75 -7.98
N PHE A 210 -38.13 2.80 -8.32
CA PHE A 210 -39.14 1.75 -8.52
C PHE A 210 -38.77 0.32 -8.12
N ILE A 211 -39.46 -0.17 -7.09
CA ILE A 211 -39.55 -1.59 -6.80
C ILE A 211 -40.82 -2.12 -7.44
N TYR A 212 -40.69 -3.13 -8.31
CA TYR A 212 -41.81 -3.91 -8.79
C TYR A 212 -42.18 -4.92 -7.70
N CYS A 213 -43.14 -4.60 -6.83
CA CYS A 213 -43.80 -5.66 -6.06
C CYS A 213 -44.87 -6.29 -6.98
N TYR A 214 -44.51 -7.40 -7.64
CA TYR A 214 -45.31 -8.08 -8.68
C TYR A 214 -45.52 -7.24 -9.96
N GLU A 215 -46.08 -7.84 -11.03
CA GLU A 215 -46.20 -7.26 -12.40
C GLU A 215 -47.04 -5.97 -12.52
N GLU A 216 -47.37 -5.30 -11.41
CA GLU A 216 -48.02 -3.99 -11.39
C GLU A 216 -47.08 -2.90 -10.90
N ARG A 217 -47.11 -1.77 -11.60
CA ARG A 217 -46.41 -0.54 -11.22
C ARG A 217 -47.08 0.00 -9.96
N ILE A 218 -46.54 -0.28 -8.79
CA ILE A 218 -46.91 0.48 -7.59
C ILE A 218 -46.33 1.88 -7.78
N GLY A 219 -47.22 2.86 -7.96
CA GLY A 219 -46.85 4.27 -8.14
C GLY A 219 -46.00 4.78 -6.98
N ASP A 220 -45.03 5.64 -7.32
CA ASP A 220 -44.11 6.40 -6.46
C ASP A 220 -43.66 5.69 -5.17
N VAL A 221 -42.46 5.10 -5.20
CA VAL A 221 -41.79 4.55 -4.00
C VAL A 221 -41.69 5.64 -2.92
N LYS A 222 -42.25 5.37 -1.73
CA LYS A 222 -42.42 6.34 -0.63
C LYS A 222 -41.34 6.31 0.44
N SER A 223 -40.50 5.28 0.54
CA SER A 223 -39.40 5.26 1.54
C SER A 223 -38.14 5.96 1.03
N SER A 224 -37.58 6.78 1.91
CA SER A 224 -36.32 7.49 1.74
C SER A 224 -35.61 7.51 3.10
N ASP A 225 -34.32 7.22 3.15
CA ASP A 225 -33.56 7.16 4.40
C ASP A 225 -32.21 7.87 4.26
N ILE A 226 -31.50 8.03 5.37
CA ILE A 226 -30.07 8.31 5.37
C ILE A 226 -29.37 7.08 4.76
N LEU A 227 -28.59 7.32 3.71
CA LEU A 227 -27.81 6.28 3.04
C LEU A 227 -26.37 6.71 3.06
N THR A 228 -25.56 6.16 3.96
CA THR A 228 -24.18 6.59 4.13
C THR A 228 -23.28 5.47 4.59
N GLU A 229 -22.01 5.54 4.22
CA GLU A 229 -20.98 4.61 4.67
C GLU A 229 -19.62 5.31 4.76
N MET A 230 -18.73 4.77 5.59
CA MET A 230 -17.32 5.15 5.58
C MET A 230 -16.58 4.41 4.45
N LEU A 231 -15.92 5.16 3.57
CA LEU A 231 -15.32 4.61 2.36
C LEU A 231 -13.93 4.03 2.64
N LEU A 232 -13.57 2.98 1.88
CA LEU A 232 -12.20 2.48 1.79
C LEU A 232 -11.31 3.47 1.00
N PRO A 233 -10.03 3.64 1.38
CA PRO A 233 -9.08 4.47 0.63
C PRO A 233 -8.75 3.86 -0.73
N ILE A 234 -8.28 4.70 -1.66
CA ILE A 234 -7.98 4.28 -3.05
C ILE A 234 -6.95 3.15 -3.13
N HIS A 235 -6.02 3.05 -2.18
CA HIS A 235 -5.03 1.97 -2.16
C HIS A 235 -5.62 0.60 -1.78
N SER A 236 -6.79 0.56 -1.15
CA SER A 236 -7.51 -0.66 -0.76
C SER A 236 -8.63 -1.04 -1.74
N LEU A 237 -8.64 -0.47 -2.95
CA LEU A 237 -9.60 -0.85 -3.97
C LEU A 237 -9.18 -2.14 -4.65
N GLY A 238 -10.12 -3.08 -4.81
CA GLY A 238 -9.88 -4.41 -5.36
C GLY A 238 -10.39 -4.60 -6.79
N ARG A 239 -10.21 -5.81 -7.32
CA ARG A 239 -10.65 -6.22 -8.65
C ARG A 239 -11.73 -7.29 -8.64
N GLU A 240 -11.83 -8.07 -7.57
CA GLU A 240 -12.78 -9.17 -7.42
C GLU A 240 -13.83 -8.89 -6.34
N PHE A 241 -15.10 -9.10 -6.67
CA PHE A 241 -16.20 -8.84 -5.76
C PHE A 241 -17.28 -9.91 -5.87
N VAL A 242 -17.88 -10.26 -4.75
CA VAL A 242 -19.17 -10.95 -4.71
C VAL A 242 -20.29 -9.92 -4.57
N LEU A 243 -21.08 -9.78 -5.63
CA LEU A 243 -22.28 -8.95 -5.68
C LEU A 243 -23.47 -9.75 -5.15
N PHE A 244 -23.66 -9.69 -3.84
CA PHE A 244 -24.63 -10.55 -3.16
C PHE A 244 -26.08 -10.07 -3.25
N ALA A 245 -27.01 -11.03 -3.28
CA ALA A 245 -28.42 -10.80 -2.98
C ALA A 245 -28.71 -11.12 -1.51
N MET A 246 -29.80 -10.57 -0.98
CA MET A 246 -30.24 -10.83 0.41
C MET A 246 -31.62 -11.49 0.37
N PRO A 247 -31.69 -12.84 0.38
CA PRO A 247 -32.95 -13.58 0.23
C PRO A 247 -34.03 -13.14 1.22
N SER A 248 -33.67 -12.85 2.49
CA SER A 248 -34.66 -12.39 3.47
C SER A 248 -35.22 -10.99 3.20
N ARG A 249 -34.58 -10.17 2.34
CA ARG A 249 -35.17 -8.90 1.85
C ARG A 249 -36.07 -9.10 0.63
N GLY A 250 -35.91 -10.18 -0.11
CA GLY A 250 -36.71 -10.45 -1.33
C GLY A 250 -36.46 -9.47 -2.49
N THR A 251 -35.42 -8.64 -2.42
CA THR A 251 -35.09 -7.63 -3.44
C THR A 251 -33.62 -7.71 -3.88
N THR A 252 -33.33 -7.29 -5.11
CA THR A 252 -31.96 -7.18 -5.61
C THR A 252 -31.32 -5.85 -5.25
N ASN A 253 -30.04 -5.91 -4.90
CA ASN A 253 -29.23 -4.72 -4.69
C ASN A 253 -28.93 -4.01 -6.02
N MET A 254 -28.86 -2.69 -5.98
CA MET A 254 -28.20 -1.89 -7.02
C MET A 254 -26.73 -1.77 -6.64
N PHE A 255 -25.82 -1.94 -7.60
CA PHE A 255 -24.40 -1.75 -7.36
C PHE A 255 -23.89 -0.53 -8.11
N MET A 256 -23.14 0.34 -7.43
CA MET A 256 -22.47 1.49 -8.01
C MET A 256 -20.99 1.18 -8.09
N VAL A 257 -20.43 1.14 -9.31
CA VAL A 257 -19.03 0.84 -9.55
C VAL A 257 -18.32 2.09 -10.02
N THR A 258 -17.38 2.60 -9.22
CA THR A 258 -16.60 3.81 -9.54
C THR A 258 -15.21 3.44 -10.01
N ALA A 259 -14.86 3.84 -11.23
CA ALA A 259 -13.57 3.56 -11.83
C ALA A 259 -12.48 4.55 -11.38
N ARG A 260 -11.30 4.02 -11.03
CA ARG A 260 -10.10 4.84 -10.78
C ARG A 260 -9.38 5.26 -12.06
N TYR A 261 -9.47 4.45 -13.10
CA TYR A 261 -8.71 4.59 -14.34
C TYR A 261 -9.66 4.69 -15.54
N ASP A 262 -9.19 5.30 -16.63
CA ASP A 262 -9.90 5.27 -17.91
C ASP A 262 -9.99 3.83 -18.43
N ASP A 263 -10.99 3.56 -19.26
CA ASP A 263 -11.21 2.26 -19.91
C ASP A 263 -11.14 1.06 -18.94
N THR A 264 -11.88 1.11 -17.83
CA THR A 264 -12.03 -0.03 -16.91
C THR A 264 -13.08 -1.01 -17.45
N LYS A 265 -12.76 -2.30 -17.53
CA LYS A 265 -13.63 -3.37 -18.03
C LYS A 265 -14.15 -4.22 -16.89
N LEU A 266 -15.44 -4.54 -16.93
CA LEU A 266 -16.16 -5.30 -15.92
C LEU A 266 -16.76 -6.54 -16.57
N THR A 267 -16.59 -7.70 -15.93
CA THR A 267 -17.24 -8.96 -16.32
C THR A 267 -18.02 -9.52 -15.15
N ILE A 268 -19.31 -9.77 -15.36
CA ILE A 268 -20.26 -10.25 -14.35
C ILE A 268 -20.65 -11.68 -14.69
N TYR A 269 -20.53 -12.58 -13.72
CA TYR A 269 -20.80 -14.02 -13.82
C TYR A 269 -22.05 -14.39 -13.02
N SER A 270 -22.88 -15.29 -13.55
CA SER A 270 -24.10 -15.80 -12.88
C SER A 270 -24.27 -17.29 -13.13
N GLU A 271 -24.65 -18.05 -12.11
CA GLU A 271 -24.85 -19.49 -12.20
C GLU A 271 -26.08 -19.88 -13.05
N ASN A 272 -27.08 -19.01 -13.10
CA ASN A 272 -28.43 -19.39 -13.53
C ASN A 272 -28.74 -19.17 -15.02
N THR A 273 -27.74 -18.91 -15.86
CA THR A 273 -27.96 -18.68 -17.31
C THR A 273 -27.43 -19.80 -18.21
N GLY A 274 -26.78 -20.82 -17.65
CA GLY A 274 -26.14 -21.89 -18.45
C GLY A 274 -24.97 -21.40 -19.33
N LYS A 275 -24.62 -20.11 -19.24
CA LYS A 275 -23.42 -19.49 -19.81
C LYS A 275 -22.53 -19.07 -18.64
N ASP A 276 -21.23 -19.22 -18.79
CA ASP A 276 -20.28 -18.80 -17.75
C ASP A 276 -20.35 -17.28 -17.52
N GLU A 277 -20.69 -16.49 -18.54
CA GLU A 277 -20.73 -15.03 -18.49
C GLU A 277 -22.16 -14.46 -18.59
N TYR A 278 -22.54 -13.58 -17.66
CA TYR A 278 -23.84 -12.92 -17.61
C TYR A 278 -23.86 -11.59 -18.38
N ARG A 279 -22.88 -10.72 -18.12
CA ARG A 279 -22.83 -9.36 -18.67
C ARG A 279 -21.41 -8.78 -18.67
N LYS A 280 -21.03 -8.08 -19.73
CA LYS A 280 -19.82 -7.25 -19.80
C LYS A 280 -20.19 -5.78 -19.86
N GLU A 281 -19.43 -4.97 -19.15
CA GLU A 281 -19.58 -3.52 -19.12
C GLU A 281 -18.20 -2.85 -19.17
N SER A 282 -18.19 -1.56 -19.48
CA SER A 282 -16.96 -0.77 -19.43
C SER A 282 -17.25 0.64 -18.93
N ILE A 283 -16.30 1.20 -18.18
CA ILE A 283 -16.32 2.57 -17.70
C ILE A 283 -15.22 3.32 -18.46
N PRO A 284 -15.57 4.16 -19.46
CA PRO A 284 -14.57 4.77 -20.35
C PRO A 284 -13.66 5.78 -19.67
N LYS A 285 -14.15 6.46 -18.63
CA LYS A 285 -13.43 7.56 -17.96
C LYS A 285 -13.25 7.29 -16.48
N ALA A 286 -12.06 7.55 -15.97
CA ALA A 286 -11.75 7.64 -14.57
C ALA A 286 -12.73 8.56 -13.84
N ASN A 287 -12.93 8.28 -12.55
CA ASN A 287 -13.81 9.00 -11.65
C ASN A 287 -15.29 8.89 -12.06
N SER A 288 -15.65 8.02 -13.00
CA SER A 288 -17.04 7.81 -13.42
C SER A 288 -17.63 6.60 -12.71
N THR A 289 -18.91 6.72 -12.36
CA THR A 289 -19.65 5.70 -11.63
C THR A 289 -20.70 5.07 -12.53
N LEU A 290 -20.60 3.76 -12.72
CA LEU A 290 -21.57 2.95 -13.44
C LEU A 290 -22.58 2.36 -12.46
N ARG A 291 -23.88 2.47 -12.78
CA ARG A 291 -24.94 1.82 -12.02
C ARG A 291 -25.30 0.48 -12.65
N LEU A 292 -25.12 -0.58 -11.88
CA LEU A 292 -25.46 -1.94 -12.24
C LEU A 292 -26.80 -2.30 -11.59
N ASN A 293 -27.85 -2.33 -12.41
CA ASN A 293 -29.17 -2.84 -12.03
C ASN A 293 -29.28 -4.32 -12.44
N LEU A 294 -29.06 -5.21 -11.46
CA LEU A 294 -29.21 -6.65 -11.65
C LEU A 294 -30.66 -7.03 -11.31
N LEU A 295 -31.47 -7.33 -12.32
CA LEU A 295 -32.93 -7.48 -12.18
C LEU A 295 -33.37 -8.86 -11.66
N ARG A 296 -32.47 -9.83 -11.60
CA ARG A 296 -32.76 -11.18 -11.09
C ARG A 296 -32.19 -11.34 -9.69
N LEU A 297 -33.05 -11.77 -8.75
CA LEU A 297 -32.70 -12.11 -7.37
C LEU A 297 -31.75 -13.30 -7.35
N ALA A 298 -30.46 -13.00 -7.39
CA ALA A 298 -29.35 -13.93 -7.37
C ALA A 298 -28.08 -13.19 -6.95
N SER A 299 -27.11 -13.94 -6.47
CA SER A 299 -25.76 -13.44 -6.23
C SER A 299 -24.88 -13.60 -7.49
N TYR A 300 -23.95 -12.68 -7.69
CA TYR A 300 -23.08 -12.63 -8.88
C TYR A 300 -21.62 -12.46 -8.47
N SER A 301 -20.71 -12.91 -9.31
CA SER A 301 -19.29 -12.57 -9.21
C SER A 301 -18.98 -11.45 -10.20
N LEU A 302 -18.30 -10.41 -9.73
CA LEU A 302 -17.80 -9.30 -10.54
C LEU A 302 -16.28 -9.36 -10.56
N ILE A 303 -15.70 -9.40 -11.76
CA ILE A 303 -14.27 -9.35 -12.00
C ILE A 303 -13.99 -8.15 -12.88
N THR A 304 -12.97 -7.37 -12.51
CA THR A 304 -12.55 -6.17 -13.23
C THR A 304 -11.09 -6.25 -13.63
N ASP A 305 -10.71 -5.61 -14.74
CA ASP A 305 -9.32 -5.58 -15.19
C ASP A 305 -8.44 -4.60 -14.40
N LYS A 306 -9.07 -3.64 -13.71
CA LYS A 306 -8.43 -2.56 -12.94
C LYS A 306 -9.20 -2.34 -11.65
N ALA A 307 -8.49 -1.95 -10.60
CA ALA A 307 -9.09 -1.71 -9.28
C ALA A 307 -10.24 -0.68 -9.32
N VAL A 308 -11.35 -1.03 -8.66
CA VAL A 308 -12.58 -0.21 -8.59
C VAL A 308 -13.11 -0.12 -7.17
N GLN A 309 -13.94 0.88 -6.91
CA GLN A 309 -14.79 0.92 -5.72
C GLN A 309 -16.18 0.40 -6.07
N VAL A 310 -16.74 -0.47 -5.22
CA VAL A 310 -18.09 -1.00 -5.39
C VAL A 310 -18.93 -0.68 -4.15
N ILE A 311 -20.06 -0.01 -4.35
CA ILE A 311 -21.04 0.30 -3.32
C ILE A 311 -22.34 -0.46 -3.62
N ALA A 312 -22.87 -1.16 -2.62
CA ALA A 312 -24.18 -1.77 -2.67
C ALA A 312 -25.22 -0.81 -2.10
N VAL A 313 -26.25 -0.54 -2.88
CA VAL A 313 -27.44 0.21 -2.49
C VAL A 313 -28.59 -0.79 -2.42
N GLN A 314 -28.99 -1.13 -1.20
CA GLN A 314 -30.11 -2.02 -0.97
C GLN A 314 -31.42 -1.30 -1.17
N ARG A 315 -32.37 -1.99 -1.79
CA ARG A 315 -33.73 -1.48 -1.95
C ARG A 315 -34.62 -1.90 -0.79
N SER A 316 -35.65 -1.10 -0.51
CA SER A 316 -36.70 -1.43 0.45
C SER A 316 -37.34 -2.80 0.16
N PRO A 317 -37.63 -3.64 1.15
CA PRO A 317 -38.25 -4.95 0.92
C PRO A 317 -39.77 -4.83 0.67
N CYS A 318 -40.31 -5.66 -0.25
CA CYS A 318 -41.76 -5.79 -0.48
C CYS A 318 -42.32 -7.02 0.26
N PHE A 319 -43.45 -6.91 0.95
CA PHE A 319 -44.17 -8.06 1.53
C PHE A 319 -45.68 -8.02 1.24
N ASN A 320 -46.30 -9.21 1.28
CA ASN A 320 -47.75 -9.40 1.16
C ASN A 320 -48.35 -9.60 2.55
N THR A 321 -49.19 -8.66 3.01
CA THR A 321 -49.97 -8.79 4.24
C THR A 321 -51.37 -9.33 3.89
N SER A 322 -51.70 -10.56 4.30
CA SER A 322 -52.76 -11.34 3.64
C SER A 322 -54.21 -11.05 4.09
N SER A 323 -55.14 -11.28 3.13
CA SER A 323 -56.46 -11.94 3.26
C SER A 323 -57.58 -11.26 4.08
N PHE A 324 -58.04 -10.06 3.73
CA PHE A 324 -59.49 -9.75 3.79
C PHE A 324 -59.93 -8.45 3.10
N VAL A 325 -59.01 -7.62 2.61
CA VAL A 325 -59.33 -6.39 1.87
C VAL A 325 -58.35 -6.27 0.70
N MET A 326 -58.84 -5.77 -0.42
CA MET A 326 -58.17 -5.53 -1.71
C MET A 326 -56.65 -5.26 -1.59
N TYR A 327 -55.84 -5.98 -2.37
CA TYR A 327 -54.37 -5.98 -2.43
C TYR A 327 -53.70 -4.62 -2.15
N THR A 328 -53.06 -4.45 -0.99
CA THR A 328 -52.15 -3.34 -0.70
C THR A 328 -50.79 -3.89 -0.31
N TRP A 329 -49.78 -3.67 -1.16
CA TRP A 329 -48.38 -3.97 -0.86
C TRP A 329 -47.81 -2.81 -0.04
N GLU A 330 -47.24 -3.08 1.13
CA GLU A 330 -46.65 -2.06 2.01
C GLU A 330 -45.12 -2.16 1.99
N ASP A 331 -44.47 -0.99 1.98
CA ASP A 331 -43.02 -0.83 2.17
C ASP A 331 -42.71 -1.15 3.64
N LEU A 332 -41.93 -2.22 3.90
CA LEU A 332 -41.66 -2.68 5.26
C LEU A 332 -40.27 -2.29 5.77
N GLY A 333 -39.46 -1.53 5.03
CA GLY A 333 -38.17 -1.10 5.56
C GLY A 333 -37.34 -0.24 4.63
N ASP A 334 -36.42 0.51 5.22
CA ASP A 334 -35.70 1.55 4.51
C ASP A 334 -34.58 1.04 3.58
N PRO A 335 -34.23 1.81 2.53
CA PRO A 335 -33.07 1.52 1.71
C PRO A 335 -31.79 1.72 2.52
N SER A 336 -30.72 1.01 2.19
CA SER A 336 -29.45 1.13 2.91
C SER A 336 -28.27 1.11 1.95
N LEU A 337 -27.13 1.66 2.39
CA LEU A 337 -25.92 1.80 1.57
C LEU A 337 -24.74 1.21 2.34
N SER A 338 -23.94 0.40 1.65
CA SER A 338 -22.76 -0.24 2.23
C SER A 338 -21.68 -0.37 1.17
N VAL A 339 -20.42 -0.26 1.58
CA VAL A 339 -19.27 -0.67 0.77
C VAL A 339 -19.37 -2.18 0.53
N VAL A 340 -19.11 -2.61 -0.70
CA VAL A 340 -18.80 -4.02 -1.00
C VAL A 340 -17.30 -4.17 -0.90
N VAL A 341 -16.87 -4.89 0.13
CA VAL A 341 -15.46 -5.18 0.39
C VAL A 341 -14.95 -6.08 -0.74
N PRO A 342 -13.80 -5.76 -1.36
CA PRO A 342 -13.16 -6.66 -2.30
C PRO A 342 -12.84 -8.01 -1.65
N ASN A 343 -12.91 -9.08 -2.44
CA ASN A 343 -12.66 -10.44 -1.95
C ASN A 343 -11.24 -10.57 -1.36
N GLU A 344 -10.30 -9.80 -1.89
CA GLU A 344 -8.89 -9.71 -1.49
C GLU A 344 -8.69 -9.15 -0.07
N LEU A 345 -9.70 -8.48 0.51
CA LEU A 345 -9.64 -7.89 1.86
C LEU A 345 -10.48 -8.65 2.89
N PHE A 346 -10.90 -9.86 2.54
CA PHE A 346 -11.59 -10.75 3.48
C PHE A 346 -10.66 -11.12 4.63
N TYR A 347 -11.27 -11.38 5.78
CA TYR A 347 -10.57 -11.76 7.00
C TYR A 347 -11.13 -13.09 7.55
N TYR A 348 -10.42 -13.70 8.49
CA TYR A 348 -10.79 -15.01 9.05
C TYR A 348 -11.62 -14.94 10.34
N VAL A 349 -11.81 -13.74 10.90
CA VAL A 349 -12.63 -13.50 12.08
C VAL A 349 -13.29 -12.13 12.03
N TYR A 350 -14.58 -12.06 12.32
CA TYR A 350 -15.31 -10.80 12.38
C TYR A 350 -16.00 -10.65 13.72
N MET A 351 -16.05 -9.43 14.22
CA MET A 351 -16.74 -9.09 15.46
C MET A 351 -17.66 -7.92 15.20
N TRP A 352 -18.82 -7.93 15.84
CA TRP A 352 -19.73 -6.81 15.79
C TRP A 352 -20.66 -6.73 16.99
N GLY A 353 -21.18 -5.53 17.22
CA GLY A 353 -22.34 -5.31 18.07
C GLY A 353 -23.63 -5.23 17.26
N THR A 354 -24.68 -5.91 17.72
CA THR A 354 -26.07 -5.68 17.31
C THR A 354 -26.79 -4.88 18.39
N PRO A 355 -27.45 -3.75 18.06
CA PRO A 355 -28.13 -2.93 19.05
C PRO A 355 -29.30 -3.68 19.68
N LYS A 356 -29.62 -3.37 20.95
CA LYS A 356 -30.90 -3.79 21.54
C LYS A 356 -32.01 -2.86 21.05
N PHE A 357 -32.76 -3.26 20.04
CA PHE A 357 -33.98 -2.57 19.62
C PHE A 357 -35.23 -3.14 20.33
N GLY A 358 -36.35 -2.42 20.28
CA GLY A 358 -37.64 -2.92 20.76
C GLY A 358 -38.16 -4.10 19.93
N ILE A 359 -39.32 -4.66 20.32
CA ILE A 359 -39.97 -5.77 19.62
C ILE A 359 -40.16 -5.42 18.13
N GLY A 360 -39.67 -6.26 17.21
CA GLY A 360 -39.96 -6.14 15.77
C GLY A 360 -38.78 -5.91 14.82
N VAL A 361 -37.52 -5.87 15.29
CA VAL A 361 -36.32 -5.84 14.44
C VAL A 361 -35.59 -7.18 14.51
N GLN A 362 -35.27 -7.76 13.36
CA GLN A 362 -34.49 -8.99 13.22
C GLN A 362 -33.11 -8.69 12.63
N PHE A 363 -32.08 -9.31 13.18
CA PHE A 363 -30.69 -9.13 12.74
C PHE A 363 -30.21 -10.36 11.97
N PHE A 364 -29.38 -10.09 10.97
CA PHE A 364 -28.82 -11.11 10.11
C PHE A 364 -27.34 -10.87 9.89
N VAL A 365 -26.61 -11.97 9.69
CA VAL A 365 -25.25 -11.98 9.17
C VAL A 365 -25.23 -12.75 7.86
N ALA A 366 -24.57 -12.18 6.86
CA ALA A 366 -24.27 -12.85 5.61
C ALA A 366 -22.78 -13.17 5.54
N ILE A 367 -22.46 -14.44 5.30
CA ILE A 367 -21.11 -14.96 5.13
C ILE A 367 -20.86 -15.31 3.66
N ILE A 368 -19.78 -14.80 3.09
CA ILE A 368 -19.34 -15.13 1.72
C ILE A 368 -18.09 -16.00 1.84
N ILE A 369 -18.18 -17.26 1.45
CA ILE A 369 -17.14 -18.24 1.70
C ILE A 369 -16.91 -19.12 0.47
N ARG A 370 -15.67 -19.55 0.22
CA ARG A 370 -15.42 -20.53 -0.84
C ARG A 370 -16.12 -21.85 -0.47
N VAL A 371 -16.73 -22.50 -1.47
CA VAL A 371 -17.46 -23.77 -1.30
C VAL A 371 -16.62 -24.83 -0.58
N GLN A 372 -15.31 -24.86 -0.85
CA GLN A 372 -14.37 -25.83 -0.24
C GLN A 372 -14.07 -25.56 1.25
N HIS A 373 -14.23 -24.33 1.72
CA HIS A 373 -14.02 -23.92 3.11
C HIS A 373 -15.29 -24.02 3.96
N LYS A 374 -16.46 -24.22 3.32
CA LYS A 374 -17.77 -24.36 3.96
C LYS A 374 -17.90 -25.69 4.72
N LYS A 375 -17.27 -25.79 5.90
CA LYS A 375 -17.25 -26.99 6.76
C LYS A 375 -17.87 -26.75 8.13
N LYS A 376 -17.22 -25.95 8.99
CA LYS A 376 -17.73 -25.53 10.30
C LYS A 376 -17.62 -24.03 10.44
N ILE A 377 -18.69 -23.41 10.92
CA ILE A 377 -18.81 -21.98 11.14
C ILE A 377 -19.17 -21.78 12.62
N PHE A 378 -18.39 -20.96 13.32
CA PHE A 378 -18.56 -20.70 14.74
C PHE A 378 -19.11 -19.29 14.94
N LEU A 379 -20.25 -19.20 15.65
CA LEU A 379 -20.82 -17.96 16.13
C LEU A 379 -20.66 -17.92 17.66
N ASN A 380 -19.94 -16.93 18.18
CA ASN A 380 -19.62 -16.80 19.61
C ASN A 380 -19.05 -18.11 20.19
N ASP A 381 -18.04 -18.66 19.51
CA ASP A 381 -17.36 -19.93 19.83
C ASP A 381 -18.25 -21.18 19.79
N ARG A 382 -19.49 -21.07 19.30
CA ARG A 382 -20.42 -22.20 19.14
C ARG A 382 -20.53 -22.56 17.66
N ASN A 383 -20.29 -23.82 17.33
CA ASN A 383 -20.49 -24.32 15.98
C ASN A 383 -21.98 -24.25 15.60
N VAL A 384 -22.28 -23.56 14.50
CA VAL A 384 -23.64 -23.42 13.95
C VAL A 384 -23.82 -24.43 12.82
N PRO A 385 -24.89 -25.26 12.84
CA PRO A 385 -25.20 -26.17 11.74
C PRO A 385 -25.33 -25.43 10.41
N LEU A 386 -24.70 -25.96 9.34
CA LEU A 386 -24.79 -25.36 8.00
C LEU A 386 -26.22 -25.32 7.46
N THR A 387 -27.13 -26.15 7.99
CA THR A 387 -28.56 -26.17 7.66
C THR A 387 -29.33 -24.95 8.16
N ASP A 388 -28.78 -24.23 9.13
CA ASP A 388 -29.42 -23.04 9.71
C ASP A 388 -29.18 -21.80 8.84
N PHE A 389 -28.20 -21.88 7.93
CA PHE A 389 -27.92 -20.86 6.94
C PHE A 389 -28.78 -21.05 5.69
N LYS A 390 -29.31 -19.94 5.15
CA LYS A 390 -29.88 -19.90 3.80
C LYS A 390 -28.76 -19.66 2.79
N TRP A 391 -28.41 -20.68 2.02
CA TRP A 391 -27.32 -20.63 1.05
C TRP A 391 -27.80 -20.26 -0.36
N ASP A 392 -27.03 -19.40 -1.03
CA ASP A 392 -27.12 -19.11 -2.46
C ASP A 392 -25.71 -19.25 -3.06
N SER A 393 -25.60 -19.88 -4.23
CA SER A 393 -24.32 -20.15 -4.88
C SER A 393 -23.97 -19.05 -5.88
N VAL A 394 -22.68 -18.70 -5.94
CA VAL A 394 -22.17 -17.51 -6.64
C VAL A 394 -21.26 -17.92 -7.79
N GLY A 395 -21.86 -18.31 -8.91
CA GLY A 395 -21.16 -18.55 -10.18
C GLY A 395 -20.26 -19.80 -10.19
N ARG A 396 -19.97 -20.33 -11.39
CA ARG A 396 -19.24 -21.61 -11.54
C ARG A 396 -17.72 -21.52 -11.44
N ARG A 397 -17.13 -20.37 -11.80
CA ARG A 397 -15.68 -20.25 -12.04
C ARG A 397 -14.84 -20.10 -10.76
N HIS A 398 -15.33 -19.36 -9.76
CA HIS A 398 -14.60 -19.07 -8.52
C HIS A 398 -15.18 -19.75 -7.26
N ARG A 399 -16.27 -20.53 -7.43
CA ARG A 399 -16.91 -21.36 -6.39
C ARG A 399 -17.10 -20.66 -5.04
N TRP A 400 -17.74 -19.49 -5.03
CA TRP A 400 -18.17 -18.82 -3.80
C TRP A 400 -19.62 -19.24 -3.46
N ASP A 401 -19.91 -19.35 -2.18
CA ASP A 401 -21.26 -19.49 -1.62
C ASP A 401 -21.52 -18.31 -0.68
N ILE A 402 -22.74 -17.80 -0.67
CA ILE A 402 -23.20 -16.87 0.35
C ILE A 402 -24.24 -17.53 1.25
N GLY A 403 -24.04 -17.44 2.56
CA GLY A 403 -24.94 -17.97 3.57
C GLY A 403 -25.51 -16.86 4.44
N GLU A 404 -26.81 -16.89 4.67
CA GLU A 404 -27.51 -15.93 5.53
C GLU A 404 -27.96 -16.62 6.83
N LEU A 405 -27.65 -16.03 7.98
CA LEU A 405 -28.02 -16.54 9.31
C LEU A 405 -28.66 -15.44 10.17
N SER A 406 -29.74 -15.78 10.88
CA SER A 406 -30.33 -14.87 11.88
C SER A 406 -29.50 -14.85 13.16
N VAL A 407 -29.26 -13.66 13.73
CA VAL A 407 -28.49 -13.47 14.96
C VAL A 407 -29.27 -12.65 16.00
N HIS A 408 -28.85 -12.72 17.26
CA HIS A 408 -29.48 -11.99 18.37
C HIS A 408 -28.82 -10.63 18.63
N ASP A 409 -29.49 -9.79 19.43
CA ASP A 409 -28.92 -8.54 19.95
C ASP A 409 -27.71 -8.81 20.87
N GLY A 410 -26.73 -7.90 20.88
CA GLY A 410 -25.52 -8.03 21.69
C GLY A 410 -24.23 -8.26 20.89
N TYR A 411 -23.20 -8.71 21.61
CA TYR A 411 -21.90 -9.02 21.03
C TYR A 411 -21.99 -10.28 20.18
N ASN A 412 -21.41 -10.21 18.98
CA ASN A 412 -21.32 -11.33 18.06
C ASN A 412 -19.91 -11.43 17.49
N GLN A 413 -19.40 -12.64 17.38
CA GLN A 413 -18.14 -13.00 16.74
C GLN A 413 -18.37 -14.18 15.82
N LEU A 414 -17.88 -14.09 14.59
CA LEU A 414 -17.97 -15.13 13.58
C LEU A 414 -16.58 -15.53 13.13
N ASN A 415 -16.29 -16.83 13.11
CA ASN A 415 -15.07 -17.40 12.60
C ASN A 415 -15.35 -18.76 11.96
N VAL A 416 -14.44 -19.24 11.12
CA VAL A 416 -14.59 -20.51 10.39
C VAL A 416 -13.48 -21.48 10.77
N GLU A 417 -13.70 -22.78 10.54
CA GLU A 417 -12.70 -23.81 10.80
C GLU A 417 -11.37 -23.46 10.12
N LYS A 418 -10.24 -23.68 10.81
CA LYS A 418 -8.88 -23.44 10.30
C LYS A 418 -8.56 -21.98 9.91
N ASN A 419 -9.38 -21.02 10.32
CA ASN A 419 -9.18 -19.59 10.03
C ASN A 419 -9.13 -19.28 8.53
N TYR A 420 -10.01 -19.91 7.73
CA TYR A 420 -10.20 -19.51 6.33
C TYR A 420 -10.70 -18.09 6.18
N TYR A 421 -10.27 -17.42 5.12
CA TYR A 421 -10.73 -16.08 4.75
C TYR A 421 -12.16 -16.12 4.19
N PHE A 422 -13.01 -15.21 4.66
CA PHE A 422 -14.40 -15.09 4.20
C PHE A 422 -14.88 -13.64 4.29
N GLY A 423 -15.90 -13.27 3.52
CA GLY A 423 -16.56 -11.97 3.60
C GLY A 423 -17.69 -12.00 4.63
N CYS A 424 -17.88 -10.90 5.37
CA CYS A 424 -18.93 -10.80 6.39
C CYS A 424 -19.69 -9.49 6.24
N TYR A 425 -21.03 -9.57 6.18
CA TYR A 425 -21.92 -8.42 6.15
C TYR A 425 -22.98 -8.55 7.23
N VAL A 426 -23.29 -7.46 7.91
CA VAL A 426 -24.29 -7.41 8.97
C VAL A 426 -25.39 -6.47 8.54
N TYR A 427 -26.64 -6.93 8.65
CA TYR A 427 -27.80 -6.11 8.33
C TYR A 427 -28.96 -6.42 9.27
N ALA A 428 -29.93 -5.50 9.30
CA ALA A 428 -31.14 -5.64 10.10
C ALA A 428 -32.37 -5.30 9.29
N LEU A 429 -33.49 -5.92 9.64
CA LEU A 429 -34.81 -5.70 9.04
C LEU A 429 -35.86 -5.58 10.14
N GLY A 430 -36.67 -4.55 10.09
CA GLY A 430 -37.88 -4.38 10.88
C GLY A 430 -38.79 -3.36 10.20
N ASN A 431 -40.02 -3.23 10.70
CA ASN A 431 -40.97 -2.23 10.18
C ASN A 431 -40.34 -0.83 10.23
N ASP A 432 -40.19 -0.22 9.05
CA ASP A 432 -39.60 1.12 8.89
C ASP A 432 -38.17 1.24 9.49
N TYR A 433 -37.39 0.16 9.48
CA TYR A 433 -36.00 0.22 9.96
C TYR A 433 -35.13 -0.83 9.28
N ALA A 434 -34.08 -0.39 8.59
CA ALA A 434 -33.08 -1.30 8.04
C ALA A 434 -31.72 -0.62 7.88
N TYR A 435 -30.65 -1.39 8.05
CA TYR A 435 -29.29 -0.97 7.72
C TYR A 435 -28.52 -2.15 7.16
N MET A 436 -27.44 -1.89 6.44
CA MET A 436 -26.42 -2.87 6.10
C MET A 436 -25.05 -2.23 6.20
N ARG A 437 -24.05 -3.01 6.64
CA ARG A 437 -22.65 -2.62 6.64
C ARG A 437 -21.75 -3.86 6.53
N PRO A 438 -20.48 -3.72 6.12
CA PRO A 438 -19.51 -4.80 6.30
C PRO A 438 -19.30 -5.09 7.79
N GLY A 439 -19.09 -6.36 8.14
CA GLY A 439 -18.69 -6.77 9.50
C GLY A 439 -17.30 -6.25 9.89
N GLY A 440 -16.51 -5.86 8.91
CA GLY A 440 -15.12 -5.41 8.99
C GLY A 440 -14.44 -5.73 7.67
N ALA A 441 -13.16 -5.41 7.54
CA ALA A 441 -12.29 -5.85 6.46
C ALA A 441 -10.83 -5.64 6.88
N ILE A 442 -9.91 -6.32 6.22
CA ILE A 442 -8.54 -5.82 6.15
C ILE A 442 -8.58 -4.47 5.41
N VAL A 443 -7.83 -3.48 5.88
CA VAL A 443 -7.64 -2.21 5.16
C VAL A 443 -6.15 -2.06 4.94
N ALA A 444 -5.70 -2.58 3.79
CA ALA A 444 -4.32 -2.61 3.37
C ALA A 444 -4.20 -2.15 1.91
N PRO A 445 -3.01 -1.71 1.47
CA PRO A 445 -2.73 -1.49 0.05
C PRO A 445 -2.79 -2.82 -0.71
N LEU A 446 -3.73 -2.97 -1.64
CA LEU A 446 -3.83 -4.14 -2.53
C LEU A 446 -3.01 -3.96 -3.82
N TYR A 447 -2.78 -2.70 -4.21
CA TYR A 447 -2.11 -2.35 -5.46
C TYR A 447 -1.23 -1.13 -5.21
N ASP A 448 -0.09 -1.34 -4.58
CA ASP A 448 0.99 -0.37 -4.61
C ASP A 448 1.60 -0.40 -6.03
N PRO A 449 1.59 0.71 -6.81
CA PRO A 449 2.35 0.77 -8.06
C PRO A 449 3.86 0.54 -7.85
N ASP A 450 4.35 0.67 -6.62
CA ASP A 450 5.71 0.33 -6.22
C ASP A 450 5.84 -1.09 -5.66
N CYS A 451 4.77 -1.91 -5.60
CA CYS A 451 4.72 -3.18 -4.87
C CYS A 451 6.05 -3.93 -4.89
N ILE A 452 6.78 -3.78 -3.78
CA ILE A 452 8.14 -4.26 -3.70
C ILE A 452 8.03 -5.69 -3.19
N ARG A 453 7.89 -6.69 -4.07
CA ARG A 453 8.17 -8.11 -3.71
C ARG A 453 9.35 -8.19 -2.76
N THR A 454 9.11 -8.57 -1.51
CA THR A 454 10.10 -8.59 -0.44
C THR A 454 10.24 -10.02 0.06
N MET A 455 11.08 -10.81 -0.61
CA MET A 455 11.42 -12.19 -0.19
C MET A 455 12.07 -12.31 1.21
N ALA A 456 12.35 -11.20 1.90
CA ALA A 456 13.08 -11.16 3.17
C ALA A 456 12.27 -10.63 4.36
N SER A 457 11.00 -10.25 4.17
CA SER A 457 10.18 -9.61 5.23
C SER A 457 8.86 -10.31 5.52
N MET A 458 8.64 -11.52 4.98
CA MET A 458 7.40 -12.26 5.14
C MET A 458 7.16 -12.54 6.63
N LYS A 459 6.17 -11.85 7.19
CA LYS A 459 5.85 -11.87 8.60
C LYS A 459 4.36 -12.13 8.73
N ILE A 460 4.01 -13.25 9.35
CA ILE A 460 2.62 -13.63 9.64
C ILE A 460 1.86 -12.45 10.28
N ASN A 461 0.73 -12.07 9.68
CA ASN A 461 -0.15 -10.97 10.10
C ASN A 461 0.51 -9.57 10.07
N ASP A 462 1.29 -9.26 9.04
CA ASP A 462 1.85 -7.92 8.83
C ASP A 462 0.93 -6.99 8.01
N LEU A 463 -0.16 -7.53 7.46
CA LEU A 463 -1.18 -6.87 6.65
C LEU A 463 -0.61 -6.26 5.36
N LEU A 464 0.45 -6.88 4.79
CA LEU A 464 1.06 -6.48 3.53
C LEU A 464 0.94 -7.58 2.45
N ASP A 465 0.78 -7.13 1.20
CA ASP A 465 0.92 -7.94 -0.01
C ASP A 465 2.41 -8.02 -0.37
N ASN A 466 3.10 -8.99 0.23
CA ASN A 466 4.56 -9.10 0.19
C ASN A 466 5.10 -9.71 -1.12
N ASP A 467 4.24 -10.29 -1.95
CA ASP A 467 4.55 -10.98 -3.19
C ASP A 467 3.85 -10.37 -4.44
N CYS A 468 2.99 -9.38 -4.21
CA CYS A 468 2.29 -8.58 -5.21
C CYS A 468 1.24 -9.36 -6.02
N ASP A 469 0.63 -10.39 -5.45
CA ASP A 469 -0.46 -11.13 -6.10
C ASP A 469 -1.84 -10.45 -5.92
N GLY A 470 -1.90 -9.43 -5.05
CA GLY A 470 -3.10 -8.68 -4.73
C GLY A 470 -3.88 -9.22 -3.54
N LYS A 471 -3.30 -10.12 -2.73
CA LYS A 471 -3.85 -10.59 -1.46
C LYS A 471 -2.88 -10.30 -0.31
N VAL A 472 -3.35 -10.43 0.93
CA VAL A 472 -2.63 -9.95 2.12
C VAL A 472 -2.67 -11.02 3.22
N ASP A 473 -1.54 -11.24 3.90
CA ASP A 473 -1.38 -12.15 5.07
C ASP A 473 -1.68 -13.65 4.81
N GLU A 474 -1.08 -14.25 3.78
CA GLU A 474 -1.44 -15.62 3.34
C GLU A 474 -0.68 -16.76 4.07
N GLU A 475 0.33 -16.48 4.90
CA GLU A 475 1.31 -17.50 5.32
C GLU A 475 1.03 -18.29 6.61
N LYS A 476 1.08 -19.63 6.47
CA LYS A 476 1.70 -20.54 7.45
C LYS A 476 2.61 -21.52 6.71
N GLU A 477 3.91 -21.47 6.98
CA GLU A 477 4.90 -22.46 6.53
C GLU A 477 4.65 -23.79 7.25
N ASP A 478 3.75 -24.63 6.73
CA ASP A 478 3.40 -25.89 7.38
C ASP A 478 3.27 -27.10 6.44
N GLY A 479 3.67 -26.96 5.17
CA GLY A 479 3.68 -28.06 4.21
C GLY A 479 2.28 -28.43 3.73
N LYS A 480 1.31 -27.53 3.91
CA LYS A 480 -0.09 -27.77 3.59
C LYS A 480 -0.64 -26.63 2.75
N ASP A 481 -1.34 -27.02 1.70
CA ASP A 481 -2.30 -26.17 1.00
C ASP A 481 -3.41 -25.84 1.99
N ASN A 482 -3.19 -24.76 2.73
CA ASN A 482 -3.96 -24.46 3.91
C ASN A 482 -5.40 -24.17 3.50
N ASP A 483 -5.60 -23.39 2.44
CA ASP A 483 -6.87 -23.01 1.83
C ASP A 483 -7.29 -23.84 0.60
N GLN A 484 -6.62 -24.96 0.34
CA GLN A 484 -7.04 -26.04 -0.53
C GLN A 484 -7.41 -25.61 -1.97
N ASP A 485 -6.71 -24.63 -2.54
CA ASP A 485 -6.85 -24.25 -3.94
C ASP A 485 -5.88 -24.94 -4.91
N ASN A 486 -5.20 -25.97 -4.38
CA ASN A 486 -4.23 -26.89 -4.98
C ASN A 486 -2.77 -26.44 -4.91
N ASP A 487 -2.49 -25.32 -4.26
CA ASP A 487 -1.15 -24.79 -4.14
C ASP A 487 -0.70 -24.79 -2.65
N VAL A 488 0.47 -25.40 -2.38
CA VAL A 488 0.97 -25.67 -1.02
C VAL A 488 2.01 -24.64 -0.66
N ASP A 489 1.84 -23.95 0.47
CA ASP A 489 2.76 -22.92 0.98
C ASP A 489 3.07 -21.84 -0.09
N GLU A 490 2.04 -21.34 -0.79
CA GLU A 490 2.20 -20.16 -1.64
C GLU A 490 2.68 -18.99 -0.77
N ASP A 491 3.67 -18.27 -1.30
CA ASP A 491 4.58 -17.32 -0.63
C ASP A 491 5.86 -17.86 0.02
N LEU A 492 6.14 -19.17 0.02
CA LEU A 492 7.55 -19.61 0.04
C LEU A 492 8.15 -19.46 -1.35
N GLY A 493 8.68 -18.26 -1.61
CA GLY A 493 9.21 -17.83 -2.89
C GLY A 493 9.86 -18.93 -3.73
N MET A 494 9.16 -19.32 -4.80
CA MET A 494 9.76 -19.52 -6.10
C MET A 494 8.79 -19.03 -7.18
N VAL A 495 9.21 -17.99 -7.89
CA VAL A 495 8.69 -17.72 -9.23
C VAL A 495 9.27 -18.80 -10.16
N GLU A 496 8.42 -19.59 -10.81
CA GLU A 496 8.74 -20.00 -12.18
C GLU A 496 8.43 -18.80 -13.09
N ASP A 497 9.48 -18.38 -13.81
CA ASP A 497 9.59 -17.18 -14.61
C ASP A 497 8.63 -17.20 -15.82
N GLU A 498 7.80 -16.17 -15.95
CA GLU A 498 7.49 -15.42 -17.19
C GLU A 498 6.48 -14.30 -16.86
N ASP A 499 6.94 -13.07 -16.56
CA ASP A 499 6.28 -11.77 -16.91
C ASP A 499 6.75 -10.50 -16.15
N VAL A 500 7.69 -10.56 -15.20
CA VAL A 500 7.99 -9.40 -14.31
C VAL A 500 9.10 -8.45 -14.80
N GLU A 501 9.53 -8.49 -16.07
CA GLU A 501 10.56 -7.60 -16.60
C GLU A 501 10.03 -6.30 -17.26
N LYS A 502 9.04 -5.63 -16.64
CA LYS A 502 8.59 -4.30 -17.12
C LYS A 502 8.46 -3.19 -16.07
N TYR A 503 8.57 -3.44 -14.76
CA TYR A 503 8.18 -2.42 -13.77
C TYR A 503 9.14 -2.06 -12.64
N ARG A 504 10.37 -2.57 -12.56
CA ARG A 504 11.30 -2.17 -11.48
C ARG A 504 12.58 -1.51 -11.99
N ASN A 505 12.45 -0.22 -12.28
CA ASN A 505 13.53 0.72 -12.09
C ASN A 505 12.97 2.05 -11.56
N SER A 506 13.25 2.31 -10.27
CA SER A 506 13.07 3.52 -9.45
C SER A 506 11.99 3.34 -8.37
N ARG A 507 12.20 3.55 -7.07
CA ARG A 507 13.31 4.23 -6.37
C ARG A 507 13.26 3.97 -4.86
N THR A 508 14.43 4.05 -4.24
CA THR A 508 14.69 4.20 -2.80
C THR A 508 14.25 5.57 -2.23
N THR A 509 14.03 5.58 -0.92
CA THR A 509 13.51 6.63 -0.02
C THR A 509 14.47 7.80 0.29
N THR A 510 13.93 8.99 0.57
CA THR A 510 14.27 9.96 1.67
C THR A 510 13.53 11.30 1.48
N ALA A 511 13.15 11.97 2.58
CA ALA A 511 12.32 13.18 2.61
C ALA A 511 13.10 14.50 2.83
N LEU A 512 12.55 15.61 2.25
CA LEU A 512 12.76 17.07 2.42
C LEU A 512 14.01 17.71 1.77
N PRO A 513 14.02 18.98 1.24
CA PRO A 513 12.98 20.03 1.11
C PRO A 513 12.72 20.49 -0.36
N GLY A 514 11.53 21.02 -0.69
CA GLY A 514 11.24 21.67 -2.00
C GLY A 514 10.16 21.04 -2.88
N THR A 515 9.19 20.30 -2.29
CA THR A 515 8.17 19.54 -3.02
C THR A 515 7.05 20.37 -3.67
N GLY A 516 7.08 21.70 -3.55
CA GLY A 516 6.01 22.60 -4.01
C GLY A 516 6.31 23.44 -5.26
N CYS A 517 7.32 23.09 -6.07
CA CYS A 517 7.72 23.94 -7.19
C CYS A 517 6.87 23.76 -8.46
N PRO A 518 6.42 24.86 -9.10
CA PRO A 518 5.71 24.83 -10.39
C PRO A 518 6.43 23.97 -11.46
N PRO A 519 5.73 23.51 -12.51
CA PRO A 519 6.34 22.78 -13.63
C PRO A 519 7.60 23.48 -14.14
N PHE A 520 8.66 22.70 -14.42
CA PHE A 520 9.98 23.22 -14.83
C PHE A 520 10.72 24.16 -13.83
N THR A 521 10.45 24.11 -12.53
CA THR A 521 11.24 24.81 -11.49
C THR A 521 11.61 23.92 -10.30
N TRP A 522 12.66 24.26 -9.56
CA TRP A 522 13.20 23.47 -8.44
C TRP A 522 14.00 24.31 -7.41
N GLY A 523 14.40 23.70 -6.30
CA GLY A 523 15.26 24.30 -5.28
C GLY A 523 14.51 25.17 -4.26
N ALA A 524 15.24 25.72 -3.27
CA ALA A 524 14.65 26.53 -2.21
C ALA A 524 13.90 27.74 -2.78
N GLY A 525 12.59 27.83 -2.53
CA GLY A 525 11.72 28.90 -3.06
C GLY A 525 11.44 28.81 -4.57
N CYS A 526 11.75 27.69 -5.22
CA CYS A 526 11.53 27.47 -6.65
C CYS A 526 12.24 28.47 -7.59
N ALA A 527 13.34 29.02 -7.10
CA ALA A 527 14.12 30.03 -7.81
C ALA A 527 14.91 29.47 -9.00
N GLN A 528 15.10 28.15 -9.08
CA GLN A 528 15.92 27.51 -10.12
C GLN A 528 15.03 26.89 -11.22
N SER A 529 15.50 26.96 -12.47
CA SER A 529 14.74 26.48 -13.63
C SER A 529 15.15 25.07 -14.05
N CYS A 530 14.23 24.38 -14.70
CA CYS A 530 14.37 23.10 -15.38
C CYS A 530 13.75 23.11 -16.79
N ALA A 531 13.58 24.30 -17.38
CA ALA A 531 12.95 24.45 -18.70
C ALA A 531 13.67 23.64 -19.80
N ASN A 532 14.97 23.40 -19.61
CA ASN A 532 15.83 22.70 -20.56
C ASN A 532 15.94 21.19 -20.30
N CYS A 533 15.15 20.63 -19.39
CA CYS A 533 15.11 19.18 -19.18
C CYS A 533 14.18 18.50 -20.19
N VAL A 534 14.55 17.31 -20.66
CA VAL A 534 13.76 16.56 -21.66
C VAL A 534 12.39 16.14 -21.11
N LYS A 535 12.33 15.85 -19.80
CA LYS A 535 11.12 15.69 -18.99
C LYS A 535 11.27 16.53 -17.72
N ASP A 536 10.18 16.78 -17.00
CA ASP A 536 10.23 17.53 -15.73
C ASP A 536 11.32 17.00 -14.79
N CYS A 537 11.98 17.92 -14.09
CA CYS A 537 13.07 17.62 -13.18
C CYS A 537 12.58 17.34 -11.76
N LEU A 538 13.44 16.72 -10.96
CA LEU A 538 13.20 16.52 -9.53
C LEU A 538 13.15 17.87 -8.81
N LYS A 539 12.04 18.15 -8.10
CA LYS A 539 11.77 19.47 -7.52
C LYS A 539 12.72 19.87 -6.38
N TRP A 540 13.32 18.89 -5.70
CA TRP A 540 14.17 19.12 -4.54
C TRP A 540 15.65 19.39 -4.88
N ASN A 541 16.17 18.86 -5.99
CA ASN A 541 17.58 19.06 -6.40
C ASN A 541 17.79 19.35 -7.90
N GLY A 542 16.71 19.51 -8.67
CA GLY A 542 16.79 19.88 -10.08
C GLY A 542 17.24 18.79 -11.00
N THR A 543 17.48 17.58 -10.50
CA THR A 543 18.05 16.54 -11.35
C THR A 543 17.08 16.11 -12.44
N CYS A 544 17.57 16.03 -13.67
CA CYS A 544 16.86 15.72 -14.88
C CYS A 544 17.28 14.34 -15.39
N SER A 545 16.35 13.64 -16.02
CA SER A 545 16.61 12.38 -16.73
C SER A 545 17.46 12.55 -17.99
N GLY A 546 17.72 13.80 -18.37
CA GLY A 546 18.54 14.23 -19.48
C GLY A 546 18.15 15.64 -19.90
N CYS A 547 19.10 16.35 -20.48
CA CYS A 547 18.97 17.73 -20.94
C CYS A 547 18.59 17.78 -22.40
N LYS A 548 17.66 18.67 -22.76
CA LYS A 548 17.35 18.99 -24.16
C LYS A 548 18.65 19.36 -24.89
N GLY A 549 18.66 19.14 -26.20
CA GLY A 549 19.84 19.42 -27.00
C GLY A 549 20.37 20.83 -26.72
N GLY A 550 21.69 20.98 -26.62
CA GLY A 550 22.32 22.27 -26.36
C GLY A 550 22.57 22.58 -24.88
N PHE A 551 22.11 21.73 -23.96
CA PHE A 551 22.28 21.90 -22.51
C PHE A 551 22.84 20.63 -21.84
N SER A 552 23.58 20.83 -20.76
CA SER A 552 24.25 19.83 -19.91
C SER A 552 24.02 20.17 -18.44
N ASP A 553 24.61 19.37 -17.55
CA ASP A 553 24.41 19.42 -16.10
C ASP A 553 23.01 18.97 -15.69
N ALA A 554 22.69 17.73 -16.08
CA ALA A 554 21.45 17.06 -15.72
C ALA A 554 21.27 16.94 -14.21
N ALA A 555 22.33 17.03 -13.38
CA ALA A 555 22.19 17.03 -11.93
C ALA A 555 21.48 18.29 -11.39
N HIS A 556 21.55 19.42 -12.11
CA HIS A 556 21.11 20.74 -11.64
C HIS A 556 20.20 21.49 -12.65
N GLY A 557 19.20 20.80 -13.21
CA GLY A 557 18.15 21.45 -14.00
C GLY A 557 18.50 21.74 -15.45
N CYS A 558 19.62 21.21 -15.96
CA CYS A 558 20.09 21.45 -17.32
C CYS A 558 20.34 22.94 -17.62
N ASN A 559 20.92 23.63 -16.63
CA ASN A 559 21.12 25.07 -16.66
C ASN A 559 22.46 25.49 -17.27
N LYS A 560 23.28 24.53 -17.73
CA LYS A 560 24.57 24.79 -18.36
C LYS A 560 24.49 24.54 -19.85
N GLU A 561 24.75 25.54 -20.69
CA GLU A 561 24.86 25.34 -22.13
C GLU A 561 26.03 24.39 -22.46
N CYS A 562 25.93 23.67 -23.57
CA CYS A 562 27.00 22.78 -24.01
C CYS A 562 28.32 23.53 -24.14
N GLU A 563 29.37 22.94 -23.58
CA GLU A 563 30.72 23.48 -23.69
C GLU A 563 31.20 23.47 -25.15
N LYS A 564 32.18 24.32 -25.45
CA LYS A 564 32.78 24.44 -26.79
C LYS A 564 33.15 23.06 -27.32
N TYR A 565 32.76 22.78 -28.57
CA TYR A 565 32.88 21.47 -29.25
C TYR A 565 31.89 20.37 -28.83
N LYS A 566 30.86 20.68 -28.04
CA LYS A 566 29.81 19.71 -27.68
C LYS A 566 28.42 20.20 -28.11
N TYR A 567 27.58 19.26 -28.53
CA TYR A 567 26.20 19.51 -28.98
C TYR A 567 25.28 18.33 -28.65
N GLY A 568 23.98 18.47 -28.90
CA GLY A 568 23.02 17.38 -28.76
C GLY A 568 22.53 17.21 -27.33
N LYS A 569 21.65 16.22 -27.13
CA LYS A 569 21.06 15.90 -25.83
C LYS A 569 22.18 15.59 -24.82
N ASP A 570 22.13 16.21 -23.65
CA ASP A 570 23.16 16.11 -22.61
C ASP A 570 24.59 16.49 -23.07
N CYS A 571 24.71 17.21 -24.19
CA CYS A 571 25.99 17.61 -24.81
C CYS A 571 26.93 16.43 -25.11
N THR A 572 26.34 15.27 -25.37
CA THR A 572 27.07 14.03 -25.65
C THR A 572 27.67 14.00 -27.06
N GLY A 573 27.09 14.78 -27.99
CA GLY A 573 27.58 14.93 -29.34
C GLY A 573 28.87 15.76 -29.38
N ASP A 574 29.82 15.34 -30.20
CA ASP A 574 31.09 16.03 -30.36
C ASP A 574 31.12 16.80 -31.70
N CYS A 575 31.15 18.13 -31.63
CA CYS A 575 31.21 19.00 -32.79
C CYS A 575 32.52 18.89 -33.54
N ALA A 576 33.64 18.64 -32.83
CA ALA A 576 34.90 18.42 -33.53
C ALA A 576 34.84 17.13 -34.35
N ALA A 577 34.12 16.12 -33.86
CA ALA A 577 33.86 14.90 -34.63
C ALA A 577 32.84 15.10 -35.77
N LYS A 578 31.79 15.92 -35.56
CA LYS A 578 30.71 16.11 -36.55
C LYS A 578 31.01 17.17 -37.61
N CYS A 579 31.73 18.24 -37.25
CA CYS A 579 32.06 19.38 -38.10
C CYS A 579 33.57 19.45 -38.39
N GLU A 580 34.29 18.32 -38.37
CA GLU A 580 35.72 18.22 -38.75
C GLU A 580 36.66 19.22 -38.04
N GLY A 581 36.59 19.25 -36.70
CA GLY A 581 37.51 20.00 -35.85
C GLY A 581 37.12 21.47 -35.62
N VAL A 582 36.06 21.96 -36.26
CA VAL A 582 35.43 23.25 -35.92
C VAL A 582 34.19 23.05 -35.05
N ASP A 583 33.88 24.06 -34.25
CA ASP A 583 32.74 24.00 -33.33
C ASP A 583 31.42 24.11 -34.13
N CYS A 584 30.35 23.49 -33.65
CA CYS A 584 29.05 23.62 -34.29
C CYS A 584 28.54 25.05 -34.10
N TYR A 585 27.86 25.59 -35.11
CA TYR A 585 27.22 26.91 -35.01
C TYR A 585 25.95 26.84 -34.12
N GLU A 586 25.26 25.71 -34.15
CA GLU A 586 24.04 25.43 -33.39
C GLU A 586 24.27 24.20 -32.49
N ARG A 587 23.93 24.27 -31.21
CA ARG A 587 24.31 23.26 -30.19
C ARG A 587 23.20 22.24 -29.88
N VAL A 588 21.95 22.45 -30.32
CA VAL A 588 20.83 21.54 -30.08
C VAL A 588 20.95 20.29 -30.96
N TYR A 589 21.25 20.48 -32.25
CA TYR A 589 21.39 19.42 -33.24
C TYR A 589 22.81 19.33 -33.79
N GLY A 590 23.68 20.29 -33.47
CA GLY A 590 25.07 20.28 -33.91
C GLY A 590 25.21 20.63 -35.38
N GLU A 591 24.51 21.68 -35.82
CA GLU A 591 24.58 22.10 -37.22
C GLU A 591 25.89 22.84 -37.48
N CYS A 592 26.56 22.43 -38.55
CA CYS A 592 27.78 23.05 -39.04
C CYS A 592 27.38 24.20 -39.98
N GLN A 593 28.04 25.35 -39.89
CA GLN A 593 27.68 26.57 -40.63
C GLN A 593 27.81 26.43 -42.17
N ALA A 594 28.45 25.35 -42.66
CA ALA A 594 28.44 24.85 -44.04
C ALA A 594 28.89 23.38 -44.04
N CYS A 595 28.53 22.60 -45.07
CA CYS A 595 29.04 21.23 -45.21
C CYS A 595 30.57 21.22 -45.30
N PRO A 596 31.27 20.36 -44.54
CA PRO A 596 32.72 20.22 -44.64
C PRO A 596 33.18 19.87 -46.06
N LEU A 597 34.41 20.26 -46.42
CA LEU A 597 35.02 20.00 -47.74
C LEU A 597 35.03 18.49 -48.02
N GLY A 598 34.18 18.03 -48.93
CA GLY A 598 34.03 16.60 -49.22
C GLY A 598 32.64 16.03 -48.98
N TYR A 599 31.68 16.85 -48.52
CA TYR A 599 30.30 16.47 -48.25
C TYR A 599 29.29 17.42 -48.90
N TRP A 600 28.16 16.89 -49.37
CA TRP A 600 27.12 17.65 -50.07
C TRP A 600 25.71 17.08 -49.80
N GLY A 601 24.66 17.79 -50.25
CA GLY A 601 23.26 17.36 -50.10
C GLY A 601 22.60 17.74 -48.76
N GLU A 602 21.30 17.49 -48.63
CA GLU A 602 20.50 17.88 -47.45
C GLU A 602 21.01 17.19 -46.18
N GLY A 603 21.51 18.00 -45.23
CA GLY A 603 22.15 17.51 -44.00
C GLY A 603 23.57 16.95 -44.20
N CYS A 604 24.25 17.25 -45.32
CA CYS A 604 25.62 16.85 -45.64
C CYS A 604 25.85 15.33 -45.59
N LYS A 605 24.83 14.54 -45.91
CA LYS A 605 24.88 13.07 -45.84
C LYS A 605 25.58 12.43 -47.04
N GLU A 606 25.65 13.14 -48.16
CA GLU A 606 26.31 12.63 -49.37
C GLU A 606 27.77 13.06 -49.39
N THR A 607 28.64 12.20 -49.92
CA THR A 607 30.10 12.40 -49.85
C THR A 607 30.71 12.46 -51.25
N CYS A 608 31.73 13.28 -51.41
CA CYS A 608 32.47 13.51 -52.65
C CYS A 608 33.98 13.46 -52.38
N PHE A 609 34.41 12.50 -51.56
CA PHE A 609 35.80 12.37 -51.08
C PHE A 609 36.83 12.24 -52.20
N ASN A 610 36.41 11.80 -53.39
CA ASN A 610 37.30 11.65 -54.53
C ASN A 610 37.51 12.97 -55.28
N CYS A 611 37.02 14.09 -54.77
CA CYS A 611 37.12 15.40 -55.40
C CYS A 611 38.27 16.20 -54.81
N LYS A 612 39.14 16.69 -55.70
CA LYS A 612 40.32 17.43 -55.31
C LYS A 612 39.95 18.88 -55.02
N GLY A 613 40.09 19.25 -53.75
CA GLY A 613 39.69 20.57 -53.25
C GLY A 613 38.22 20.67 -52.87
N GLY A 614 37.53 19.52 -52.71
CA GLY A 614 36.12 19.45 -52.33
C GLY A 614 35.16 19.53 -53.52
N CYS A 615 33.87 19.52 -53.22
CA CYS A 615 32.80 19.60 -54.22
C CYS A 615 31.77 20.68 -53.87
N ASP A 616 30.96 21.03 -54.85
CA ASP A 616 29.80 21.90 -54.64
C ASP A 616 28.83 21.30 -53.62
N THR A 617 28.49 22.07 -52.59
CA THR A 617 27.71 21.59 -51.43
C THR A 617 26.24 21.32 -51.75
N SER A 618 25.74 21.78 -52.90
CA SER A 618 24.34 21.61 -53.32
C SER A 618 24.17 20.43 -54.29
N TYR A 619 25.14 20.19 -55.17
CA TYR A 619 25.00 19.19 -56.26
C TYR A 619 26.15 18.18 -56.36
N GLY A 620 27.18 18.28 -55.52
CA GLY A 620 28.29 17.33 -55.46
C GLY A 620 29.30 17.41 -56.60
N LYS A 621 29.19 18.39 -57.48
CA LYS A 621 30.09 18.52 -58.65
C LYS A 621 31.50 18.95 -58.26
N CYS A 622 32.50 18.43 -58.97
CA CYS A 622 33.90 18.59 -58.62
C CYS A 622 34.67 19.36 -59.69
N THR A 623 35.69 20.11 -59.27
CA THR A 623 36.59 20.83 -60.19
C THR A 623 37.61 19.90 -60.84
N SER A 624 38.16 18.95 -60.08
CA SER A 624 38.96 17.81 -60.58
C SER A 624 38.91 16.66 -59.57
N CYS A 625 39.28 15.45 -59.98
CA CYS A 625 39.28 14.26 -59.14
C CYS A 625 40.66 13.99 -58.55
N ILE A 626 40.73 13.46 -57.34
CA ILE A 626 41.98 13.02 -56.73
C ILE A 626 42.59 11.87 -57.53
N ALA A 627 43.88 11.61 -57.32
CA ALA A 627 44.58 10.54 -58.00
C ALA A 627 43.89 9.19 -57.83
N GLY A 628 43.77 8.42 -58.92
CA GLY A 628 43.08 7.13 -58.92
C GLY A 628 41.60 7.17 -59.36
N PHE A 629 41.02 8.35 -59.55
CA PHE A 629 39.61 8.54 -59.91
C PHE A 629 39.42 9.56 -61.05
N LYS A 630 38.29 9.47 -61.77
CA LYS A 630 37.92 10.30 -62.92
C LYS A 630 36.43 10.64 -62.94
N ASP A 631 36.06 11.49 -63.90
CA ASP A 631 34.73 12.07 -64.12
C ASP A 631 34.26 13.08 -63.04
N PRO A 632 34.84 14.29 -63.02
CA PRO A 632 34.53 15.30 -62.01
C PRO A 632 33.11 15.91 -62.12
N GLN A 633 32.40 15.69 -63.23
CA GLN A 633 31.01 16.15 -63.39
C GLN A 633 30.00 15.26 -62.65
N THR A 634 30.40 14.02 -62.36
CA THR A 634 29.64 13.01 -61.62
C THR A 634 30.36 12.63 -60.32
N HIS A 635 30.83 13.64 -59.59
CA HIS A 635 31.37 13.50 -58.22
C HIS A 635 32.55 12.51 -58.07
N CYS A 636 33.29 12.24 -59.15
CA CYS A 636 34.53 11.44 -59.13
C CYS A 636 34.34 9.98 -58.64
N SER A 637 33.22 9.36 -59.01
CA SER A 637 32.86 7.99 -58.58
C SER A 637 33.62 6.90 -59.33
N ASP A 638 34.11 7.19 -60.54
CA ASP A 638 34.74 6.19 -61.39
C ASP A 638 36.25 6.11 -61.14
N SER A 639 36.76 4.89 -60.98
CA SER A 639 38.19 4.64 -60.80
C SER A 639 38.97 4.66 -62.13
N CYS A 640 40.29 4.87 -62.06
CA CYS A 640 41.17 4.81 -63.22
C CYS A 640 41.14 3.45 -63.92
N GLY A 641 41.19 3.48 -65.26
CA GLY A 641 41.24 2.28 -66.08
C GLY A 641 42.52 1.47 -65.89
N ASN A 642 42.56 0.26 -66.49
CA ASN A 642 43.61 -0.76 -66.27
C ASN A 642 45.04 -0.37 -66.69
N PHE A 643 45.25 0.85 -67.21
CA PHE A 643 46.57 1.36 -67.55
C PHE A 643 46.71 2.84 -67.18
N GLU A 644 45.80 3.38 -66.39
CA GLU A 644 45.75 4.80 -66.04
C GLU A 644 46.01 4.96 -64.54
N TYR A 645 46.74 6.00 -64.16
CA TYR A 645 47.03 6.33 -62.77
C TYR A 645 47.16 7.84 -62.58
N GLY A 646 47.17 8.27 -61.32
CA GLY A 646 47.29 9.70 -60.99
C GLY A 646 45.97 10.47 -61.09
N GLU A 647 46.04 11.79 -60.94
CA GLU A 647 44.90 12.72 -60.86
C GLU A 647 44.10 12.77 -62.17
N ASP A 648 42.77 12.69 -62.06
CA ASP A 648 41.85 12.50 -63.20
C ASP A 648 42.24 11.33 -64.13
N CYS A 649 43.08 10.39 -63.66
CA CYS A 649 43.58 9.26 -64.44
C CYS A 649 44.39 9.67 -65.70
N LYS A 650 45.07 10.82 -65.65
CA LYS A 650 45.77 11.38 -66.82
C LYS A 650 47.14 10.76 -67.11
N SER A 651 47.68 9.87 -66.26
CA SER A 651 49.03 9.28 -66.43
C SER A 651 48.99 7.79 -66.81
N ASP A 652 49.99 7.31 -67.56
CA ASP A 652 50.00 5.96 -68.17
C ASP A 652 50.94 4.97 -67.47
N CYS A 653 50.36 3.92 -66.87
CA CYS A 653 51.06 2.83 -66.18
C CYS A 653 51.94 1.99 -67.10
N LYS A 654 51.54 1.86 -68.37
CA LYS A 654 52.24 1.06 -69.37
C LYS A 654 53.66 1.58 -69.60
N ASN A 655 53.88 2.89 -69.46
CA ASN A 655 55.21 3.49 -69.59
C ASN A 655 56.02 3.43 -68.28
N LYS A 656 55.38 3.50 -67.11
CA LYS A 656 56.07 3.56 -65.80
C LYS A 656 56.49 2.20 -65.25
N CYS A 657 55.64 1.17 -65.36
CA CYS A 657 55.94 -0.19 -64.88
C CYS A 657 56.35 -1.15 -66.02
N GLY A 658 56.88 -0.62 -67.14
CA GLY A 658 57.50 -1.43 -68.21
C GLY A 658 56.53 -2.33 -68.98
N GLY A 659 55.40 -1.78 -69.42
CA GLY A 659 54.37 -2.47 -70.20
C GLY A 659 53.28 -3.17 -69.38
N LYS A 660 53.31 -3.02 -68.05
CA LYS A 660 52.43 -3.72 -67.09
C LYS A 660 51.56 -2.75 -66.30
N ASP A 661 50.42 -3.24 -65.80
CA ASP A 661 49.52 -2.48 -64.92
C ASP A 661 50.24 -2.12 -63.59
N CYS A 662 49.91 -0.97 -63.03
CA CYS A 662 50.40 -0.55 -61.72
C CYS A 662 49.62 -1.29 -60.62
N PHE A 663 50.31 -1.72 -59.56
CA PHE A 663 49.63 -2.34 -58.42
C PHE A 663 48.83 -1.32 -57.60
N GLU A 664 49.32 -0.07 -57.52
CA GLU A 664 48.62 1.04 -56.86
C GLU A 664 48.42 2.19 -57.85
N ARG A 665 47.15 2.49 -58.18
CA ARG A 665 46.74 3.43 -59.24
C ARG A 665 46.74 4.90 -58.80
N ARG A 666 46.97 5.19 -57.52
CA ARG A 666 47.12 6.57 -57.05
C ARG A 666 48.50 7.15 -57.38
N PHE A 667 49.55 6.36 -57.23
CA PHE A 667 50.94 6.82 -57.39
C PHE A 667 51.72 6.05 -58.47
N GLY A 668 51.16 4.97 -59.01
CA GLY A 668 51.77 4.15 -60.06
C GLY A 668 52.96 3.34 -59.56
N GLU A 669 52.81 2.64 -58.42
CA GLU A 669 53.89 1.86 -57.79
C GLU A 669 53.96 0.40 -58.28
N CYS A 670 55.20 -0.14 -58.32
CA CYS A 670 55.52 -1.53 -58.68
C CYS A 670 56.26 -2.22 -57.48
N LYS A 671 55.96 -3.49 -57.15
CA LYS A 671 56.09 -4.16 -55.80
C LYS A 671 57.53 -4.58 -55.29
N LYS A 672 57.79 -4.62 -53.95
CA LYS A 672 58.95 -5.25 -53.20
C LYS A 672 58.53 -6.04 -51.92
N CYS A 673 59.45 -6.82 -51.30
CA CYS A 673 59.20 -7.94 -50.35
C CYS A 673 58.93 -7.64 -48.85
N PRO A 674 58.12 -8.46 -48.13
CA PRO A 674 57.79 -8.29 -46.70
C PRO A 674 58.87 -8.74 -45.68
N LEU A 675 58.66 -8.43 -44.38
CA LEU A 675 59.47 -8.87 -43.23
C LEU A 675 59.62 -10.41 -43.17
N ASN A 676 60.81 -10.90 -42.78
CA ASN A 676 61.19 -12.32 -42.71
C ASN A 676 61.12 -13.12 -44.02
N LYS A 677 61.00 -12.43 -45.16
CA LYS A 677 61.05 -13.00 -46.51
C LYS A 677 62.21 -12.40 -47.32
N TRP A 678 62.80 -13.20 -48.19
CA TRP A 678 63.94 -12.81 -49.03
C TRP A 678 63.92 -13.56 -50.38
N GLY A 679 64.81 -13.19 -51.30
CA GLY A 679 64.95 -13.85 -52.60
C GLY A 679 63.91 -13.42 -53.65
N GLN A 680 63.98 -14.02 -54.83
CA GLN A 680 63.16 -13.66 -55.98
C GLN A 680 61.67 -13.89 -55.67
N HIS A 681 60.83 -12.86 -55.86
CA HIS A 681 59.41 -12.86 -55.46
C HIS A 681 59.14 -13.10 -53.97
N CYS A 682 60.14 -12.90 -53.10
CA CYS A 682 60.00 -13.13 -51.65
C CYS A 682 59.66 -14.59 -51.31
N ALA A 683 60.02 -15.52 -52.18
CA ALA A 683 59.70 -16.93 -52.02
C ALA A 683 60.40 -17.53 -50.80
N GLU A 684 61.62 -17.07 -50.50
CA GLU A 684 62.46 -17.65 -49.45
C GLU A 684 62.16 -17.02 -48.09
N SER A 685 62.29 -17.84 -47.05
CA SER A 685 61.95 -17.47 -45.67
C SER A 685 63.21 -17.48 -44.80
N CYS A 686 63.26 -16.55 -43.86
CA CYS A 686 64.30 -16.48 -42.84
C CYS A 686 63.71 -16.27 -41.44
N ILE A 687 62.48 -16.76 -41.25
CA ILE A 687 61.70 -16.59 -40.03
C ILE A 687 62.38 -17.15 -38.76
N ASN A 688 63.32 -18.09 -38.93
CA ASN A 688 64.06 -18.71 -37.84
C ASN A 688 65.30 -17.91 -37.40
N CYS A 689 65.52 -16.76 -38.02
CA CYS A 689 66.52 -15.81 -37.55
C CYS A 689 65.98 -15.06 -36.34
N LYS A 690 66.88 -14.78 -35.39
CA LYS A 690 66.50 -14.08 -34.16
C LYS A 690 66.02 -12.66 -34.44
N ASP A 691 66.67 -12.01 -35.40
CA ASP A 691 66.33 -10.73 -36.01
C ASP A 691 66.09 -10.92 -37.52
N ASP A 692 65.48 -9.95 -38.21
CA ASP A 692 65.15 -10.04 -39.66
C ASP A 692 66.42 -10.25 -40.52
N CYS A 693 66.26 -10.91 -41.66
CA CYS A 693 67.37 -11.29 -42.53
C CYS A 693 67.58 -10.34 -43.70
N ASP A 694 68.76 -10.45 -44.31
CA ASP A 694 69.08 -9.79 -45.58
C ASP A 694 68.09 -10.21 -46.69
N LYS A 695 67.46 -9.24 -47.37
CA LYS A 695 66.39 -9.50 -48.35
C LYS A 695 66.87 -10.09 -49.66
N SER A 696 68.18 -10.03 -49.92
CA SER A 696 68.80 -10.55 -51.14
C SER A 696 69.38 -11.93 -50.92
N TYR A 697 69.96 -12.18 -49.74
CA TYR A 697 70.77 -13.38 -49.47
C TYR A 697 70.31 -14.21 -48.26
N GLY A 698 69.34 -13.73 -47.47
CA GLY A 698 68.74 -14.50 -46.38
C GLY A 698 69.63 -14.69 -45.16
N THR A 699 70.78 -14.03 -45.11
CA THR A 699 71.81 -14.26 -44.10
C THR A 699 71.41 -13.63 -42.75
N CYS A 700 71.72 -14.32 -41.66
CA CYS A 700 71.29 -13.99 -40.30
C CYS A 700 72.45 -13.99 -39.30
N LYS A 701 72.30 -13.19 -38.25
CA LYS A 701 73.34 -13.03 -37.21
C LYS A 701 73.39 -14.22 -36.24
N PHE A 702 72.23 -14.68 -35.78
CA PHE A 702 72.06 -15.86 -34.92
C PHE A 702 70.75 -16.57 -35.26
N CYS A 703 70.73 -17.89 -35.11
CA CYS A 703 69.52 -18.69 -35.31
C CYS A 703 68.75 -18.86 -34.01
N LYS A 704 67.42 -18.86 -34.09
CA LYS A 704 66.57 -19.22 -32.95
C LYS A 704 66.89 -20.64 -32.47
N ALA A 705 66.66 -20.89 -31.19
CA ALA A 705 66.90 -22.19 -30.58
C ALA A 705 66.20 -23.33 -31.34
N GLY A 706 66.93 -24.43 -31.59
CA GLY A 706 66.46 -25.55 -32.39
C GLY A 706 66.89 -25.50 -33.88
N PHE A 707 67.53 -24.41 -34.31
CA PHE A 707 67.99 -24.21 -35.69
C PHE A 707 69.45 -23.77 -35.78
N LYS A 708 70.09 -24.11 -36.90
CA LYS A 708 71.45 -23.77 -37.31
C LYS A 708 71.46 -23.39 -38.80
N ASN A 709 72.66 -23.12 -39.33
CA ASN A 709 72.89 -22.57 -40.66
C ASN A 709 72.46 -21.09 -40.85
N PRO A 710 73.06 -20.17 -40.07
CA PRO A 710 72.72 -18.74 -40.11
C PRO A 710 72.99 -18.06 -41.46
N LYS A 711 73.77 -18.67 -42.36
CA LYS A 711 74.05 -18.05 -43.67
C LYS A 711 72.88 -18.12 -44.65
N ASN A 712 71.96 -19.06 -44.46
CA ASN A 712 70.80 -19.28 -45.33
C ASN A 712 69.50 -19.28 -44.51
N GLY A 713 69.23 -18.21 -43.80
CA GLY A 713 67.93 -18.00 -43.14
C GLY A 713 67.64 -18.91 -41.95
N CYS A 714 68.66 -19.56 -41.38
CA CYS A 714 68.50 -20.52 -40.28
C CYS A 714 67.56 -21.68 -40.65
N ASN A 715 67.77 -22.24 -41.85
CA ASN A 715 66.89 -23.23 -42.44
C ASN A 715 67.19 -24.69 -42.08
N VAL A 716 68.26 -24.97 -41.30
CA VAL A 716 68.63 -26.33 -40.90
C VAL A 716 68.29 -26.53 -39.43
N SER A 717 67.59 -27.60 -39.08
CA SER A 717 67.32 -27.94 -37.67
C SER A 717 68.55 -28.56 -36.99
N CYS A 718 68.58 -28.52 -35.66
CA CYS A 718 69.59 -29.23 -34.87
C CYS A 718 69.62 -30.73 -35.20
N GLY A 719 70.83 -31.30 -35.23
CA GLY A 719 71.03 -32.72 -35.52
C GLY A 719 70.76 -33.61 -34.32
N ALA A 720 70.89 -34.93 -34.50
CA ALA A 720 70.79 -35.89 -33.42
C ALA A 720 71.77 -35.55 -32.29
N ASN A 721 71.29 -35.62 -31.06
CA ASN A 721 71.97 -35.23 -29.84
C ASN A 721 72.28 -33.73 -29.62
N GLU A 722 71.82 -32.83 -30.48
CA GLU A 722 72.03 -31.38 -30.35
C GLU A 722 70.73 -30.65 -29.96
N PHE A 723 70.83 -29.59 -29.14
CA PHE A 723 69.71 -28.70 -28.80
C PHE A 723 70.14 -27.23 -28.54
N GLY A 724 69.23 -26.25 -28.44
CA GLY A 724 69.56 -24.86 -28.08
C GLY A 724 69.79 -23.88 -29.25
N GLU A 725 70.17 -22.63 -28.94
CA GLU A 725 70.52 -21.58 -29.92
C GLU A 725 71.74 -22.00 -30.74
N ASP A 726 71.65 -21.92 -32.07
CA ASP A 726 72.62 -22.49 -33.02
C ASP A 726 72.95 -23.98 -32.78
N CYS A 727 72.11 -24.71 -32.04
CA CYS A 727 72.28 -26.14 -31.73
C CYS A 727 73.50 -26.49 -30.86
N LYS A 728 73.91 -25.59 -29.96
CA LYS A 728 75.14 -25.73 -29.17
C LYS A 728 75.04 -26.66 -27.93
N GLY A 729 73.84 -27.03 -27.50
CA GLY A 729 73.58 -27.91 -26.35
C GLY A 729 73.60 -29.40 -26.71
N ASN A 730 73.88 -30.28 -25.73
CA ASN A 730 74.01 -31.73 -25.93
C ASN A 730 72.96 -32.54 -25.15
N CYS A 731 72.15 -33.30 -25.87
CA CYS A 731 71.03 -34.05 -25.32
C CYS A 731 71.40 -35.29 -24.51
N GLN A 732 72.46 -36.00 -24.93
CA GLN A 732 72.97 -37.15 -24.19
C GLN A 732 73.35 -36.76 -22.76
N GLN A 733 73.96 -35.58 -22.60
CA GLN A 733 74.33 -35.04 -21.30
C GLN A 733 73.12 -34.61 -20.45
N LYS A 734 72.00 -34.20 -21.08
CA LYS A 734 70.84 -33.64 -20.37
C LYS A 734 69.74 -34.67 -20.08
N CYS A 735 69.45 -35.57 -21.01
CA CYS A 735 68.37 -36.56 -20.92
C CYS A 735 68.89 -38.01 -20.80
N GLY A 736 70.20 -38.25 -20.85
CA GLY A 736 70.81 -39.60 -20.88
C GLY A 736 70.60 -40.36 -22.20
N LYS A 737 69.79 -39.80 -23.09
CA LYS A 737 69.45 -40.24 -24.45
C LYS A 737 69.16 -38.97 -25.26
N ASP A 738 69.00 -39.09 -26.57
CA ASP A 738 68.67 -37.92 -27.40
C ASP A 738 67.37 -37.24 -26.90
N CYS A 739 67.31 -35.91 -26.95
CA CYS A 739 66.16 -35.15 -26.47
C CYS A 739 65.00 -35.37 -27.43
N PHE A 740 63.79 -35.36 -26.89
CA PHE A 740 62.57 -35.32 -27.69
C PHE A 740 62.38 -33.96 -28.39
N GLU A 741 62.79 -32.86 -27.74
CA GLU A 741 62.69 -31.50 -28.26
C GLU A 741 64.06 -30.82 -28.25
N ARG A 742 64.42 -30.12 -29.34
CA ARG A 742 65.78 -29.60 -29.59
C ARG A 742 65.96 -28.09 -29.42
N ALA A 743 64.93 -27.29 -29.16
CA ALA A 743 65.11 -25.89 -28.79
C ALA A 743 65.59 -25.74 -27.35
N PHE A 744 65.06 -26.54 -26.42
CA PHE A 744 65.38 -26.48 -24.99
C PHE A 744 65.91 -27.78 -24.42
N GLY A 745 65.93 -28.86 -25.20
CA GLY A 745 66.48 -30.15 -24.78
C GLY A 745 65.55 -30.89 -23.82
N SER A 746 64.27 -31.01 -24.16
CA SER A 746 63.24 -31.67 -23.34
C SER A 746 63.13 -33.17 -23.65
N CYS A 747 62.83 -33.99 -22.65
CA CYS A 747 62.61 -35.44 -22.80
C CYS A 747 61.07 -35.75 -22.93
N SER A 748 60.64 -36.86 -23.54
CA SER A 748 59.25 -37.08 -24.04
C SER A 748 58.17 -37.50 -23.02
N GLU A 749 56.93 -36.98 -23.18
CA GLU A 749 55.64 -37.54 -22.69
C GLU A 749 54.51 -37.28 -23.72
N SER A 750 53.58 -38.24 -23.92
CA SER A 750 52.48 -38.21 -24.93
C SER A 750 51.08 -38.03 -24.29
N GLY A 751 50.15 -37.34 -24.97
CA GLY A 751 48.82 -36.95 -24.45
C GLY A 751 47.66 -37.93 -24.67
N SER A 752 46.59 -37.80 -23.87
CA SER A 752 45.40 -38.67 -23.81
C SER A 752 44.36 -38.38 -24.91
N TRP A 753 43.52 -39.38 -25.24
CA TRP A 753 42.32 -39.19 -26.08
C TRP A 753 41.24 -38.39 -25.34
N GLU A 754 40.55 -37.49 -26.06
CA GLU A 754 39.32 -36.87 -25.58
C GLU A 754 38.20 -37.92 -25.45
N GLU A 755 37.18 -37.60 -24.66
CA GLU A 755 36.00 -38.44 -24.56
C GLU A 755 35.16 -38.41 -25.85
N TRP A 756 34.41 -39.49 -26.07
CA TRP A 756 33.51 -39.60 -27.22
C TRP A 756 32.34 -38.62 -27.10
N HIS A 757 32.12 -37.83 -28.15
CA HIS A 757 31.06 -36.84 -28.24
C HIS A 757 30.36 -36.88 -29.61
N CYS A 758 29.12 -36.40 -29.69
CA CYS A 758 28.41 -36.27 -30.97
C CYS A 758 28.88 -35.02 -31.73
N SER A 759 28.81 -35.02 -33.07
CA SER A 759 29.21 -33.84 -33.86
C SER A 759 28.18 -32.71 -33.77
N ARG A 760 28.57 -31.48 -34.09
CA ARG A 760 27.65 -30.32 -34.09
C ARG A 760 26.59 -30.36 -35.19
N ILE A 761 26.54 -31.42 -35.99
CA ILE A 761 25.61 -31.60 -37.10
C ILE A 761 24.53 -32.61 -36.66
N CYS A 762 23.31 -32.15 -36.41
CA CYS A 762 22.20 -32.97 -35.88
C CYS A 762 21.85 -34.21 -36.73
N SER A 763 22.20 -34.22 -38.01
CA SER A 763 21.96 -35.35 -38.92
C SER A 763 23.04 -36.45 -38.83
N ASP A 764 24.11 -36.24 -38.07
CA ASP A 764 25.23 -37.16 -37.93
C ASP A 764 24.97 -38.22 -36.87
N ARG A 765 24.98 -39.50 -37.27
CA ARG A 765 24.69 -40.68 -36.43
C ARG A 765 25.95 -41.35 -35.88
N PHE A 766 27.04 -40.60 -35.72
CA PHE A 766 28.31 -41.14 -35.25
C PHE A 766 28.85 -40.28 -34.10
N GLN A 767 29.46 -40.94 -33.11
CA GLN A 767 30.28 -40.25 -32.12
C GLN A 767 31.70 -40.11 -32.66
N HIS A 768 32.33 -38.98 -32.32
CA HIS A 768 33.68 -38.62 -32.66
C HIS A 768 34.49 -38.41 -31.38
N ARG A 769 35.79 -38.69 -31.42
CA ARG A 769 36.73 -38.24 -30.40
C ARG A 769 38.03 -37.83 -31.06
N ASN A 770 38.66 -36.79 -30.54
CA ASN A 770 39.95 -36.35 -31.02
C ASN A 770 41.02 -36.67 -29.98
N ARG A 771 42.26 -36.82 -30.40
CA ARG A 771 43.39 -36.60 -29.50
C ARG A 771 44.27 -35.54 -30.12
N ILE A 772 44.63 -34.57 -29.31
CA ILE A 772 45.63 -33.57 -29.66
C ILE A 772 46.88 -33.97 -28.92
N CYS A 773 47.95 -34.21 -29.66
CA CYS A 773 49.19 -34.59 -29.02
C CYS A 773 49.68 -33.44 -28.14
N ALA A 774 50.02 -33.75 -26.88
CA ALA A 774 50.38 -32.76 -25.85
C ALA A 774 51.53 -31.81 -26.26
N LYS A 775 52.29 -32.15 -27.31
CA LYS A 775 53.03 -31.17 -28.11
C LYS A 775 52.72 -31.33 -29.62
N PRO A 776 52.37 -30.25 -30.34
CA PRO A 776 51.65 -30.35 -31.63
C PRO A 776 52.49 -30.77 -32.85
N LYS A 777 53.72 -31.29 -32.70
CA LYS A 777 54.61 -31.65 -33.85
C LYS A 777 55.42 -32.94 -33.61
N SER A 778 54.78 -34.00 -33.12
CA SER A 778 55.39 -35.34 -33.05
C SER A 778 55.08 -36.12 -34.34
N PRO A 779 56.07 -36.71 -35.04
CA PRO A 779 55.81 -37.52 -36.23
C PRO A 779 55.15 -38.88 -35.94
N ILE A 780 54.97 -39.25 -34.66
CA ILE A 780 54.30 -40.48 -34.24
C ILE A 780 52.81 -40.22 -33.95
N CYS A 781 52.37 -38.98 -33.99
CA CYS A 781 51.03 -38.59 -33.61
C CYS A 781 50.54 -37.54 -34.60
N ASP A 782 49.64 -37.96 -35.51
CA ASP A 782 48.96 -37.02 -36.40
C ASP A 782 48.45 -35.84 -35.58
N GLU A 783 48.75 -34.61 -36.03
CA GLU A 783 48.51 -33.36 -35.27
C GLU A 783 47.08 -33.29 -34.72
N HIS A 784 46.14 -33.96 -35.39
CA HIS A 784 44.83 -34.37 -34.88
C HIS A 784 44.50 -35.77 -35.41
N ALA A 785 44.26 -36.74 -34.53
CA ALA A 785 43.62 -38.00 -34.93
C ALA A 785 42.16 -37.96 -34.49
N THR A 786 41.23 -38.09 -35.44
CA THR A 786 39.78 -38.19 -35.20
C THR A 786 39.33 -39.62 -35.44
N GLU A 787 38.70 -40.22 -34.44
CA GLU A 787 38.12 -41.55 -34.52
C GLU A 787 36.59 -41.44 -34.52
N LYS A 788 35.90 -42.25 -35.34
CA LYS A 788 34.43 -42.29 -35.40
C LYS A 788 33.90 -43.69 -35.06
N ARG A 789 32.80 -43.76 -34.33
CA ARG A 789 32.09 -45.02 -34.00
C ARG A 789 30.58 -44.88 -34.18
N GLY A 790 29.90 -45.98 -34.52
CA GLY A 790 28.44 -46.01 -34.63
C GLY A 790 27.75 -45.71 -33.29
N SER A 791 26.75 -44.83 -33.30
CA SER A 791 26.00 -44.39 -32.11
C SER A 791 24.62 -43.83 -32.50
N ASP A 792 23.68 -43.80 -31.56
CA ASP A 792 22.36 -43.17 -31.73
C ASP A 792 22.38 -41.63 -31.52
N CYS A 793 23.46 -40.93 -31.89
CA CYS A 793 23.57 -39.47 -31.73
C CYS A 793 22.34 -38.74 -32.28
N TYR A 794 21.65 -37.99 -31.41
CA TYR A 794 20.42 -37.23 -31.73
C TYR A 794 19.25 -38.06 -32.30
N VAL A 795 19.31 -39.40 -32.22
CA VAL A 795 18.25 -40.30 -32.74
C VAL A 795 17.11 -40.47 -31.73
N LYS A 796 17.40 -40.40 -30.43
CA LYS A 796 16.42 -40.59 -29.34
C LYS A 796 16.14 -39.34 -28.52
N GLY A 797 16.83 -38.24 -28.80
CA GLY A 797 16.77 -37.00 -28.03
C GLY A 797 16.77 -35.75 -28.91
N LYS A 798 16.37 -34.61 -28.35
CA LYS A 798 16.25 -33.32 -29.03
C LYS A 798 17.64 -32.75 -29.34
N CYS A 799 17.83 -32.23 -30.57
CA CYS A 799 19.13 -31.68 -30.96
C CYS A 799 19.41 -30.37 -30.22
N PRO A 800 20.68 -30.09 -29.81
CA PRO A 800 21.01 -28.86 -29.10
C PRO A 800 20.66 -27.56 -29.83
N THR A 801 20.67 -27.53 -31.17
CA THR A 801 20.24 -26.35 -31.95
C THR A 801 18.75 -26.06 -31.82
N ASP A 802 17.95 -27.05 -31.43
CA ASP A 802 16.50 -26.95 -31.29
C ASP A 802 16.10 -26.62 -29.84
N CYS A 803 17.09 -26.41 -28.96
CA CYS A 803 16.89 -26.07 -27.56
C CYS A 803 16.54 -24.60 -27.37
N GLN A 804 15.68 -24.33 -26.39
CA GLN A 804 15.25 -22.97 -26.04
C GLN A 804 16.46 -22.08 -25.64
N PRO A 805 16.35 -20.75 -25.74
CA PRO A 805 17.40 -19.84 -25.31
C PRO A 805 17.95 -20.18 -23.92
N TYR A 806 19.27 -20.03 -23.74
CA TYR A 806 19.98 -20.33 -22.48
C TYR A 806 19.98 -21.79 -21.98
N THR A 807 19.58 -22.73 -22.84
CA THR A 807 19.76 -24.17 -22.61
C THR A 807 20.72 -24.76 -23.64
N TRP A 808 21.47 -25.78 -23.23
CA TRP A 808 22.52 -26.42 -24.02
C TRP A 808 22.57 -27.93 -23.75
N ASN A 809 23.38 -28.66 -24.53
CA ASN A 809 23.50 -30.11 -24.50
C ASN A 809 22.31 -30.87 -25.13
N VAL A 810 22.47 -32.18 -25.33
CA VAL A 810 21.42 -33.09 -25.83
C VAL A 810 20.23 -33.04 -24.88
N ASP A 811 19.01 -33.02 -25.41
CA ASP A 811 17.77 -32.90 -24.65
C ASP A 811 17.64 -31.63 -23.79
N CYS A 812 18.51 -30.63 -24.03
CA CYS A 812 18.48 -29.33 -23.37
C CYS A 812 18.69 -29.41 -21.84
N VAL A 813 19.42 -30.41 -21.36
CA VAL A 813 19.66 -30.66 -19.93
C VAL A 813 20.59 -29.62 -19.30
N GLY A 814 21.51 -29.04 -20.09
CA GLY A 814 22.43 -28.01 -19.63
C GLY A 814 21.76 -26.65 -19.54
N SER A 815 22.00 -25.92 -18.45
CA SER A 815 21.58 -24.52 -18.31
C SER A 815 22.79 -23.59 -18.38
N CYS A 816 22.62 -22.45 -19.04
CA CYS A 816 23.59 -21.36 -19.07
C CYS A 816 22.94 -20.01 -18.79
N LYS A 817 21.87 -20.02 -17.98
CA LYS A 817 21.09 -18.82 -17.59
C LYS A 817 21.91 -17.69 -16.96
N ASN A 818 23.08 -18.04 -16.42
CA ASN A 818 24.00 -17.12 -15.78
C ASN A 818 25.02 -16.51 -16.75
N CYS A 819 24.98 -16.86 -18.03
CA CYS A 819 25.73 -16.16 -19.08
C CYS A 819 25.09 -14.80 -19.38
N LYS A 820 25.91 -13.80 -19.75
CA LYS A 820 25.42 -12.48 -20.17
C LYS A 820 24.73 -12.53 -21.54
N SER A 821 25.33 -13.24 -22.49
CA SER A 821 24.79 -13.52 -23.81
C SER A 821 24.30 -14.97 -23.88
N GLU A 822 23.51 -15.31 -24.90
CA GLU A 822 23.12 -16.69 -25.15
C GLU A 822 24.38 -17.56 -25.32
N CYS A 823 24.44 -18.70 -24.63
CA CYS A 823 25.59 -19.58 -24.68
C CYS A 823 25.58 -20.48 -25.92
N ASP A 824 26.75 -21.04 -26.24
CA ASP A 824 26.89 -22.07 -27.24
C ASP A 824 26.03 -23.30 -26.88
N LYS A 825 25.10 -23.65 -27.78
CA LYS A 825 24.12 -24.72 -27.57
C LYS A 825 24.74 -26.09 -27.33
N PHE A 826 25.99 -26.35 -27.74
CA PHE A 826 26.61 -27.66 -27.65
C PHE A 826 27.45 -27.85 -26.39
N ASN A 827 28.15 -26.81 -25.93
CA ASN A 827 29.05 -26.91 -24.77
C ASN A 827 28.73 -25.93 -23.63
N GLY A 828 27.72 -25.07 -23.79
CA GLY A 828 27.28 -24.13 -22.77
C GLY A 828 28.21 -22.94 -22.57
N SER A 829 29.25 -22.78 -23.38
CA SER A 829 30.21 -21.70 -23.21
C SER A 829 29.65 -20.33 -23.62
N CYS A 830 30.10 -19.26 -22.95
CA CYS A 830 29.67 -17.89 -23.22
C CYS A 830 30.80 -16.87 -22.97
N ASP A 831 30.62 -15.64 -23.45
CA ASP A 831 31.66 -14.62 -23.43
C ASP A 831 32.03 -14.13 -22.02
N SER A 832 31.04 -14.07 -21.13
CA SER A 832 31.18 -13.64 -19.73
C SER A 832 29.98 -14.07 -18.90
N CYS A 833 30.22 -14.23 -17.60
CA CYS A 833 29.23 -14.57 -16.60
C CYS A 833 28.61 -13.34 -15.98
N LYS A 834 27.33 -13.45 -15.59
CA LYS A 834 26.64 -12.47 -14.75
C LYS A 834 27.35 -12.34 -13.40
N ALA A 835 27.20 -11.17 -12.78
CA ALA A 835 27.80 -10.91 -11.47
C ALA A 835 27.34 -11.93 -10.43
N GLY A 836 28.28 -12.43 -9.62
CA GLY A 836 28.04 -13.51 -8.67
C GLY A 836 28.35 -14.92 -9.22
N PHE A 837 28.64 -15.06 -10.51
CA PHE A 837 28.95 -16.34 -11.16
C PHE A 837 30.28 -16.30 -11.93
N LYS A 838 30.90 -17.47 -12.06
CA LYS A 838 32.10 -17.76 -12.82
C LYS A 838 31.96 -19.09 -13.56
N ASP A 839 33.01 -19.46 -14.29
CA ASP A 839 33.04 -20.61 -15.21
C ASP A 839 32.29 -20.37 -16.54
N PRO A 840 32.71 -19.36 -17.33
CA PRO A 840 32.09 -19.04 -18.63
C PRO A 840 32.20 -20.19 -19.64
N THR A 841 33.07 -21.16 -19.42
CA THR A 841 33.20 -22.36 -20.25
C THR A 841 32.12 -23.41 -20.01
N ASN A 842 31.40 -23.36 -18.89
CA ASN A 842 30.37 -24.34 -18.49
C ASN A 842 29.05 -23.66 -18.12
N GLY A 843 28.63 -22.66 -18.89
CA GLY A 843 27.33 -21.99 -18.68
C GLY A 843 27.24 -21.12 -17.43
N CYS A 844 28.37 -20.71 -16.85
CA CYS A 844 28.41 -19.89 -15.64
C CYS A 844 27.68 -20.56 -14.45
N ASN A 845 27.86 -21.86 -14.32
CA ASN A 845 27.17 -22.69 -13.34
C ASN A 845 27.81 -22.67 -11.93
N LYS A 846 28.95 -21.98 -11.74
CA LYS A 846 29.60 -21.83 -10.44
C LYS A 846 29.41 -20.43 -9.89
N GLY A 847 29.07 -20.34 -8.60
CA GLY A 847 29.07 -19.06 -7.88
C GLY A 847 30.49 -18.56 -7.59
N CYS A 848 30.61 -17.27 -7.26
CA CYS A 848 31.84 -16.71 -6.74
C CYS A 848 32.27 -17.37 -5.44
N GLU A 849 33.57 -17.59 -5.28
CA GLU A 849 34.12 -18.19 -4.07
C GLU A 849 34.36 -17.14 -2.98
N GLN A 850 34.87 -17.62 -1.84
CA GLN A 850 35.23 -16.77 -0.71
C GLN A 850 36.18 -15.65 -1.17
N PHE A 851 35.85 -14.43 -0.76
CA PHE A 851 36.53 -13.19 -1.12
C PHE A 851 36.38 -12.68 -2.56
N GLU A 852 35.60 -13.36 -3.40
CA GLU A 852 35.34 -12.92 -4.76
C GLU A 852 33.92 -12.30 -4.87
N TYR A 853 33.76 -11.32 -5.77
CA TYR A 853 32.44 -10.78 -6.10
C TYR A 853 32.40 -10.18 -7.52
N GLY A 854 31.21 -9.85 -8.02
CA GLY A 854 31.03 -9.14 -9.29
C GLY A 854 31.07 -10.04 -10.52
N GLU A 855 31.16 -9.41 -11.69
CA GLU A 855 31.18 -10.07 -13.00
C GLU A 855 32.41 -10.98 -13.16
N ASP A 856 32.19 -12.22 -13.60
CA ASP A 856 33.20 -13.28 -13.63
C ASP A 856 33.94 -13.46 -12.29
N CYS A 857 33.37 -12.99 -11.18
CA CYS A 857 33.98 -12.98 -9.85
C CYS A 857 35.34 -12.25 -9.79
N LYS A 858 35.52 -11.22 -10.63
CA LYS A 858 36.78 -10.45 -10.74
C LYS A 858 37.02 -9.46 -9.59
N GLY A 859 36.02 -9.16 -8.78
CA GLY A 859 36.10 -8.25 -7.64
C GLY A 859 36.71 -8.89 -6.40
N ASP A 860 37.52 -8.13 -5.64
CA ASP A 860 38.17 -8.59 -4.41
C ASP A 860 37.50 -7.98 -3.16
N CYS A 861 36.83 -8.83 -2.40
CA CYS A 861 36.16 -8.46 -1.15
C CYS A 861 37.12 -8.01 -0.05
N LYS A 862 38.34 -8.56 0.02
CA LYS A 862 39.31 -8.15 1.05
C LYS A 862 39.70 -6.70 0.84
N VAL A 863 39.87 -6.28 -0.41
CA VAL A 863 40.18 -4.88 -0.72
C VAL A 863 38.98 -3.99 -0.40
N LYS A 864 37.78 -4.38 -0.83
CA LYS A 864 36.57 -3.57 -0.67
C LYS A 864 36.08 -3.48 0.79
N CYS A 865 36.18 -4.58 1.54
CA CYS A 865 35.66 -4.74 2.89
C CYS A 865 36.75 -4.76 3.97
N LYS A 866 37.87 -4.09 3.71
CA LYS A 866 38.96 -3.86 4.70
C LYS A 866 39.44 -5.15 5.36
N GLY A 867 39.67 -6.20 4.57
CA GLY A 867 40.19 -7.50 4.98
C GLY A 867 39.15 -8.54 5.37
N LYS A 868 37.87 -8.17 5.43
CA LYS A 868 36.75 -9.11 5.63
C LYS A 868 36.18 -9.59 4.29
N ASP A 869 35.43 -10.67 4.33
CA ASP A 869 34.69 -11.16 3.17
C ASP A 869 33.42 -10.32 2.92
N CYS A 870 32.92 -10.31 1.69
CA CYS A 870 31.65 -9.68 1.37
C CYS A 870 30.48 -10.53 1.88
N PHE A 871 29.40 -9.89 2.29
CA PHE A 871 28.11 -10.53 2.54
C PHE A 871 27.44 -10.97 1.23
N ASP A 872 27.49 -10.12 0.20
CA ASP A 872 26.92 -10.38 -1.12
C ASP A 872 28.03 -10.51 -2.18
N ARG A 873 27.94 -11.56 -2.99
CA ARG A 873 28.86 -11.91 -4.10
C ARG A 873 28.54 -11.16 -5.39
N ILE A 874 27.38 -10.54 -5.53
CA ILE A 874 27.01 -9.79 -6.73
C ILE A 874 27.65 -8.41 -6.67
N ASN A 875 27.36 -7.63 -5.63
CA ASN A 875 27.83 -6.25 -5.52
C ASN A 875 29.07 -6.08 -4.65
N GLY A 876 29.50 -7.12 -3.94
CA GLY A 876 30.61 -7.03 -3.00
C GLY A 876 30.26 -6.19 -1.78
N THR A 877 29.04 -6.33 -1.26
CA THR A 877 28.53 -5.58 -0.11
C THR A 877 29.22 -6.04 1.16
N CYS A 878 29.68 -5.11 1.98
CA CYS A 878 30.40 -5.41 3.21
C CYS A 878 29.45 -5.53 4.41
N ILE A 879 29.78 -6.44 5.32
CA ILE A 879 29.12 -6.54 6.63
C ILE A 879 29.35 -5.25 7.42
N VAL A 880 28.29 -4.68 7.99
CA VAL A 880 28.36 -3.45 8.81
C VAL A 880 28.01 -3.80 10.25
N ASP A 881 29.01 -3.84 11.11
CA ASP A 881 28.80 -4.03 12.55
C ASP A 881 28.20 -2.75 13.16
N GLY A 882 27.24 -2.92 14.08
CA GLY A 882 26.54 -1.84 14.76
C GLY A 882 27.46 -1.05 15.68
N GLN A 883 27.29 0.27 15.71
CA GLN A 883 27.97 1.17 16.64
C GLN A 883 26.97 2.07 17.37
N LEU A 884 27.26 2.31 18.64
CA LEU A 884 26.45 3.18 19.49
C LEU A 884 26.61 4.64 19.05
N SER A 885 25.52 5.39 19.10
CA SER A 885 25.47 6.82 18.93
C SER A 885 26.24 7.53 20.04
N GLU A 886 26.49 8.81 19.83
CA GLU A 886 26.84 9.70 20.93
C GLU A 886 25.75 9.68 22.01
N TRP A 887 26.16 9.93 23.25
CA TRP A 887 25.24 10.07 24.37
C TRP A 887 24.36 11.30 24.22
N THR A 888 23.09 11.17 24.57
CA THR A 888 22.20 12.32 24.79
C THR A 888 22.67 13.17 25.97
N GLU A 889 22.17 14.41 26.05
CA GLU A 889 22.40 15.26 27.22
C GLU A 889 21.76 14.69 28.48
N TRP A 890 22.37 14.95 29.64
CA TRP A 890 21.88 14.53 30.95
C TRP A 890 20.54 15.16 31.31
N LYS A 891 19.58 14.35 31.79
CA LYS A 891 18.24 14.81 32.22
C LYS A 891 17.92 14.28 33.62
N CYS A 892 17.25 15.06 34.48
CA CYS A 892 16.84 14.58 35.81
C CYS A 892 15.73 13.51 35.69
N LYS A 893 15.87 12.43 36.46
CA LYS A 893 14.85 11.40 36.63
C LYS A 893 13.72 11.98 37.49
N ARG A 894 12.50 12.02 36.94
CA ARG A 894 11.39 12.86 37.42
C ARG A 894 10.59 12.24 38.56
N ASP A 895 11.24 11.55 39.50
CA ASP A 895 10.61 10.98 40.70
C ASP A 895 11.16 11.63 41.97
N CYS A 896 10.28 12.00 42.91
CA CYS A 896 10.61 12.78 44.11
C CYS A 896 11.64 12.12 45.06
N GLU A 897 11.97 10.85 44.82
CA GLU A 897 12.93 10.06 45.60
C GLU A 897 14.32 9.94 44.96
N SER A 898 14.49 10.37 43.70
CA SER A 898 15.73 10.18 42.93
C SER A 898 16.51 11.48 42.77
N SER A 899 17.80 11.44 43.12
CA SER A 899 18.78 12.51 42.86
C SER A 899 19.69 12.17 41.67
N GLU A 900 19.14 11.55 40.63
CA GLU A 900 19.92 10.99 39.53
C GLU A 900 19.60 11.67 38.20
N HIS A 901 20.65 12.04 37.48
CA HIS A 901 20.57 12.37 36.07
C HIS A 901 20.73 11.10 35.24
N ILE A 902 20.01 11.01 34.12
CA ILE A 902 20.09 9.92 33.14
C ILE A 902 20.48 10.49 31.76
N ARG A 903 21.29 9.74 31.01
CA ARG A 903 21.49 9.94 29.58
C ARG A 903 21.45 8.60 28.85
N VAL A 904 21.03 8.62 27.59
CA VAL A 904 20.86 7.43 26.74
C VAL A 904 21.59 7.57 25.41
N ARG A 905 21.97 6.45 24.78
CA ARG A 905 22.51 6.38 23.40
C ARG A 905 21.96 5.15 22.68
N LEU A 906 21.89 5.20 21.35
CA LEU A 906 21.21 4.20 20.52
C LEU A 906 22.18 3.45 19.62
N CYS A 907 21.88 2.21 19.26
CA CYS A 907 22.66 1.43 18.31
C CYS A 907 22.35 1.82 16.85
N ASN A 908 22.79 3.01 16.43
CA ASN A 908 22.41 3.55 15.13
C ASN A 908 23.47 4.40 14.41
N ASN A 909 24.74 4.37 14.83
CA ASN A 909 25.77 5.22 14.22
C ASN A 909 27.09 4.50 13.90
N PRO A 910 27.13 3.58 12.91
CA PRO A 910 26.01 3.11 12.08
C PRO A 910 25.18 1.97 12.73
N PRO A 911 23.93 1.72 12.30
CA PRO A 911 23.18 0.54 12.72
C PRO A 911 23.78 -0.75 12.13
N PRO A 912 23.62 -1.90 12.81
CA PRO A 912 24.07 -3.18 12.27
C PRO A 912 23.29 -3.55 11.01
N ALA A 913 23.98 -3.98 9.96
CA ALA A 913 23.38 -4.37 8.68
C ALA A 913 24.14 -5.54 8.04
N TYR A 914 23.45 -6.28 7.15
CA TYR A 914 24.02 -7.40 6.40
C TYR A 914 24.67 -8.48 7.29
N GLY A 915 23.99 -8.84 8.40
CA GLY A 915 24.49 -9.83 9.37
C GLY A 915 25.62 -9.34 10.27
N GLY A 916 25.85 -8.02 10.33
CA GLY A 916 26.84 -7.41 11.23
C GLY A 916 26.49 -7.56 12.70
N ALA A 917 27.52 -7.58 13.55
CA ALA A 917 27.35 -7.77 14.98
C ALA A 917 26.57 -6.60 15.60
N ASP A 918 25.71 -6.90 16.57
CA ASP A 918 24.98 -5.89 17.33
C ASP A 918 25.94 -5.03 18.19
N CYS A 919 25.48 -3.83 18.58
CA CYS A 919 26.29 -2.89 19.35
C CYS A 919 26.72 -3.46 20.69
N LYS A 920 27.99 -3.25 21.05
CA LYS A 920 28.52 -3.61 22.37
C LYS A 920 28.66 -2.39 23.25
N GLY A 921 27.97 -2.37 24.39
CA GLY A 921 28.11 -1.35 25.43
C GLY A 921 26.76 -0.95 26.06
N GLU A 922 26.83 -0.20 27.16
CA GLU A 922 25.64 0.30 27.85
C GLU A 922 24.93 1.37 27.02
N THR A 923 23.59 1.28 26.94
CA THR A 923 22.72 2.23 26.23
C THR A 923 22.15 3.30 27.16
N GLU A 924 22.32 3.14 28.47
CA GLU A 924 21.86 4.07 29.51
C GLU A 924 22.97 4.30 30.54
N GLU A 925 23.11 5.53 31.03
CA GLU A 925 24.07 5.89 32.07
C GLU A 925 23.41 6.79 33.11
N PHE A 926 23.77 6.58 34.39
CA PHE A 926 23.24 7.29 35.55
C PHE A 926 24.33 8.06 36.28
N LYS A 927 24.00 9.26 36.78
CA LYS A 927 24.90 10.08 37.60
C LYS A 927 24.16 10.64 38.79
N SER A 928 24.61 10.31 40.00
CA SER A 928 24.06 10.86 41.25
C SER A 928 24.51 12.32 41.43
N LEU A 929 23.57 13.25 41.29
CA LEU A 929 23.74 14.68 41.57
C LEU A 929 22.38 15.26 42.01
N SER A 930 22.34 15.93 43.16
CA SER A 930 21.10 16.52 43.72
C SER A 930 20.39 17.41 42.70
N CYS A 931 19.16 17.04 42.31
CA CYS A 931 18.40 17.73 41.27
C CYS A 931 17.69 19.01 41.75
N LEU A 932 17.35 19.22 43.03
CA LEU A 932 16.50 20.36 43.45
C LEU A 932 16.63 20.78 44.94
N PRO A 933 16.87 22.07 45.28
CA PRO A 933 16.51 22.67 46.56
C PRO A 933 15.11 23.33 46.47
N GLY A 934 14.15 22.90 47.31
CA GLY A 934 12.92 23.66 47.58
C GLY A 934 11.55 23.01 47.28
N ILE A 935 11.46 21.70 47.01
CA ILE A 935 10.17 20.99 46.88
C ILE A 935 9.80 20.32 48.21
N ILE A 936 8.56 20.51 48.68
CA ILE A 936 8.03 19.81 49.87
C ILE A 936 7.18 18.62 49.39
N CYS A 937 7.61 17.41 49.77
CA CYS A 937 6.92 16.18 49.42
C CYS A 937 5.57 16.05 50.15
N PRO A 938 4.58 15.35 49.56
CA PRO A 938 3.23 15.21 50.11
C PRO A 938 3.19 14.75 51.58
N GLU A 939 4.04 13.80 51.97
CA GLU A 939 4.11 13.27 53.34
C GLU A 939 4.46 14.31 54.40
N ASN A 940 5.11 15.41 54.00
CA ASN A 940 5.52 16.50 54.88
C ASN A 940 4.47 17.63 54.96
N CYS A 941 3.26 17.40 54.43
CA CYS A 941 2.17 18.36 54.49
C CYS A 941 1.46 18.41 55.84
N LYS A 942 1.16 19.64 56.29
CA LYS A 942 0.42 19.90 57.54
C LYS A 942 -1.00 19.32 57.47
N GLU A 943 -1.65 19.18 58.63
CA GLU A 943 -3.04 18.70 58.71
C GLU A 943 -3.97 19.49 57.79
N PHE A 944 -4.88 18.78 57.14
CA PHE A 944 -5.83 19.22 56.13
C PHE A 944 -5.24 19.79 54.84
N ARG A 945 -3.96 19.54 54.57
CA ARG A 945 -3.27 19.87 53.31
C ARG A 945 -2.69 18.63 52.64
N TRP A 946 -2.68 18.62 51.31
CA TRP A 946 -2.22 17.46 50.51
C TRP A 946 -1.67 17.90 49.14
N GLY A 947 -0.99 16.97 48.47
CA GLY A 947 -0.34 17.19 47.17
C GLY A 947 1.08 17.76 47.29
N VAL A 948 1.80 17.79 46.16
CA VAL A 948 3.17 18.35 46.10
C VAL A 948 3.13 19.83 46.48
N ASN A 949 4.04 20.25 47.37
CA ASN A 949 4.06 21.58 48.01
C ASN A 949 2.82 21.92 48.86
N CYS A 950 1.96 20.95 49.17
CA CYS A 950 0.82 21.12 50.09
C CYS A 950 -0.22 22.17 49.64
N ASN A 951 -0.34 22.37 48.32
CA ASN A 951 -1.20 23.41 47.76
C ASN A 951 -2.70 23.11 47.88
N ASN A 952 -3.08 21.84 48.05
CA ASN A 952 -4.48 21.45 48.12
C ASN A 952 -4.96 21.37 49.57
N SER A 953 -6.24 21.68 49.80
CA SER A 953 -6.89 21.65 51.12
C SER A 953 -8.06 20.67 51.14
N CYS A 954 -8.29 20.05 52.31
CA CYS A 954 -9.36 19.09 52.57
C CYS A 954 -10.07 19.39 53.90
N GLU A 955 -10.20 20.68 54.24
CA GLU A 955 -10.74 21.18 55.53
C GLU A 955 -12.17 20.73 55.86
N ASN A 956 -12.95 20.29 54.86
CA ASN A 956 -14.31 19.80 55.03
C ASN A 956 -14.38 18.32 55.38
N CYS A 957 -13.24 17.65 55.48
CA CYS A 957 -13.15 16.29 55.98
C CYS A 957 -13.31 16.27 57.50
N LYS A 958 -13.95 15.21 58.00
CA LYS A 958 -14.21 15.06 59.43
C LYS A 958 -12.92 14.81 60.22
N THR A 959 -11.98 14.11 59.60
CA THR A 959 -10.60 13.89 60.04
C THR A 959 -9.64 14.27 58.91
N ASP A 960 -8.34 14.35 59.19
CA ASP A 960 -7.34 14.69 58.17
C ASP A 960 -7.40 13.76 56.93
N CYS A 961 -6.98 14.29 55.78
CA CYS A 961 -7.03 13.60 54.50
C CYS A 961 -5.69 12.97 54.12
N ASN A 962 -5.75 12.02 53.20
CA ASN A 962 -4.57 11.42 52.61
C ASN A 962 -3.69 12.49 51.94
N LYS A 963 -2.40 12.48 52.27
CA LYS A 963 -1.46 13.53 51.86
C LYS A 963 -1.11 13.51 50.39
N VAL A 964 -1.29 12.39 49.70
CA VAL A 964 -0.96 12.26 48.28
C VAL A 964 -2.15 12.64 47.41
N ASP A 965 -3.35 12.19 47.76
CA ASP A 965 -4.54 12.29 46.89
C ASP A 965 -5.72 13.06 47.49
N GLY A 966 -5.63 13.51 48.75
CA GLY A 966 -6.64 14.34 49.40
C GLY A 966 -7.91 13.63 49.82
N SER A 967 -7.96 12.30 49.70
CA SER A 967 -9.13 11.51 50.06
C SER A 967 -9.37 11.45 51.58
N CYS A 968 -10.64 11.32 51.96
CA CYS A 968 -11.13 11.41 53.33
C CYS A 968 -12.05 10.25 53.66
N ALA A 969 -12.08 9.84 54.93
CA ALA A 969 -12.96 8.77 55.38
C ALA A 969 -14.45 9.18 55.37
N LYS A 970 -14.77 10.41 55.79
CA LYS A 970 -16.12 11.00 55.83
C LYS A 970 -16.09 12.51 55.72
N CYS A 971 -17.14 13.11 55.17
CA CYS A 971 -17.31 14.56 55.08
C CYS A 971 -18.11 15.14 56.25
N LYS A 972 -17.82 16.40 56.58
CA LYS A 972 -18.65 17.20 57.52
C LYS A 972 -20.05 17.40 56.94
N ALA A 973 -21.03 17.58 57.82
CA ALA A 973 -22.42 17.80 57.41
C ALA A 973 -22.55 19.00 56.47
N GLY A 974 -23.31 18.83 55.37
CA GLY A 974 -23.42 19.82 54.31
C GLY A 974 -22.42 19.64 53.17
N PHE A 975 -21.48 18.69 53.26
CA PHE A 975 -20.50 18.38 52.22
C PHE A 975 -20.49 16.88 51.86
N GLN A 976 -20.11 16.59 50.62
CA GLN A 976 -19.99 15.27 50.01
C GLN A 976 -18.75 15.23 49.14
N ASN A 977 -18.41 14.07 48.57
CA ASN A 977 -17.21 13.74 47.81
C ASN A 977 -15.96 13.37 48.65
N PRO A 978 -16.06 12.41 49.58
CA PRO A 978 -14.96 12.04 50.49
C PRO A 978 -13.66 11.69 49.76
N VAL A 979 -13.71 11.08 48.58
CA VAL A 979 -12.51 10.75 47.76
C VAL A 979 -11.76 11.99 47.26
N TYR A 980 -12.39 13.16 47.21
CA TYR A 980 -11.82 14.41 46.70
C TYR A 980 -11.77 15.51 47.77
N GLY A 981 -11.55 15.14 49.04
CA GLY A 981 -11.35 16.10 50.12
C GLY A 981 -12.60 16.83 50.61
N CYS A 982 -13.80 16.30 50.35
CA CYS A 982 -15.07 16.88 50.79
C CYS A 982 -15.29 18.33 50.29
N THR A 983 -14.84 18.61 49.08
CA THR A 983 -14.87 19.91 48.41
C THR A 983 -16.24 20.31 47.86
N MET A 984 -17.22 19.38 47.81
CA MET A 984 -18.55 19.66 47.27
C MET A 984 -19.61 19.81 48.36
N ALA A 985 -20.45 20.83 48.26
CA ALA A 985 -21.63 20.96 49.13
C ALA A 985 -22.75 19.96 48.75
N CYS A 986 -23.67 19.67 49.68
CA CYS A 986 -24.85 18.87 49.43
C CYS A 986 -25.72 19.45 48.31
N LYS A 987 -26.22 18.58 47.45
CA LYS A 987 -27.08 18.97 46.32
C LYS A 987 -28.51 19.22 46.79
N ILE A 988 -29.32 19.79 45.89
CA ILE A 988 -30.76 19.96 46.06
C ILE A 988 -31.40 18.64 46.50
N TYR A 989 -32.27 18.73 47.51
CA TYR A 989 -32.93 17.65 48.23
C TYR A 989 -32.04 16.77 49.13
N GLN A 990 -30.77 17.12 49.33
CA GLN A 990 -29.87 16.37 50.21
C GLN A 990 -29.39 17.21 51.40
N PHE A 991 -29.21 16.57 52.55
CA PHE A 991 -28.68 17.19 53.76
C PHE A 991 -27.88 16.22 54.65
N GLY A 992 -27.15 16.74 55.63
CA GLY A 992 -26.43 15.94 56.64
C GLY A 992 -25.01 15.55 56.25
N GLU A 993 -24.39 14.66 57.03
CA GLU A 993 -23.04 14.11 56.76
C GLU A 993 -23.05 13.27 55.48
N ASP A 994 -22.06 13.49 54.62
CA ASP A 994 -21.98 12.90 53.27
C ASP A 994 -23.23 13.12 52.41
N CYS A 995 -24.11 14.05 52.81
CA CYS A 995 -25.37 14.38 52.14
C CYS A 995 -26.34 13.20 52.00
N LEU A 996 -26.35 12.30 53.00
CA LEU A 996 -27.16 11.08 52.99
C LEU A 996 -28.64 11.28 53.39
N GLY A 997 -29.00 12.43 53.98
CA GLY A 997 -30.39 12.75 54.33
C GLY A 997 -31.19 13.27 53.14
N ASP A 998 -32.48 12.91 53.04
CA ASP A 998 -33.38 13.35 51.96
C ASP A 998 -34.39 14.39 52.45
N CYS A 999 -34.28 15.61 51.92
CA CYS A 999 -35.17 16.72 52.25
C CYS A 999 -36.60 16.50 51.78
N ARG A 1000 -36.84 15.72 50.72
CA ARG A 1000 -38.20 15.48 50.22
C ARG A 1000 -39.02 14.70 51.22
N VAL A 1001 -38.38 13.81 51.95
CA VAL A 1001 -39.02 13.03 53.01
C VAL A 1001 -39.29 13.93 54.22
N GLU A 1002 -38.27 14.66 54.68
CA GLU A 1002 -38.36 15.50 55.88
C GLU A 1002 -39.24 16.75 55.72
N CYS A 1003 -39.25 17.36 54.54
CA CYS A 1003 -39.96 18.62 54.26
C CYS A 1003 -41.21 18.45 53.40
N ALA A 1004 -41.78 17.24 53.38
CA ALA A 1004 -43.01 16.90 52.68
C ALA A 1004 -43.00 17.36 51.20
N GLY A 1005 -41.95 16.99 50.48
CA GLY A 1005 -41.75 17.27 49.05
C GLY A 1005 -40.99 18.56 48.73
N LEU A 1006 -40.63 19.37 49.72
CA LEU A 1006 -39.84 20.59 49.54
C LEU A 1006 -38.34 20.35 49.80
N ASP A 1007 -37.48 21.25 49.30
CA ASP A 1007 -36.05 21.21 49.61
C ASP A 1007 -35.78 21.84 50.98
N CYS A 1008 -34.74 21.36 51.67
CA CYS A 1008 -34.34 21.91 52.97
C CYS A 1008 -33.79 23.33 52.77
N LYS A 1009 -34.14 24.22 53.69
CA LYS A 1009 -33.51 25.54 53.79
C LYS A 1009 -32.08 25.44 54.33
N ASP A 1010 -31.84 24.48 55.23
CA ASP A 1010 -30.52 24.19 55.79
C ASP A 1010 -30.09 22.75 55.45
N ARG A 1011 -29.03 22.62 54.66
CA ARG A 1011 -28.49 21.32 54.20
C ARG A 1011 -27.56 20.65 55.20
N THR A 1012 -27.24 21.29 56.31
CA THR A 1012 -26.48 20.65 57.40
C THR A 1012 -27.40 19.87 58.33
N THR A 1013 -28.56 20.45 58.65
CA THR A 1013 -29.50 19.89 59.64
C THR A 1013 -30.80 19.35 59.05
N GLY A 1014 -31.12 19.66 57.79
CA GLY A 1014 -32.36 19.22 57.14
C GLY A 1014 -33.56 20.13 57.39
N LYS A 1015 -33.34 21.34 57.91
CA LYS A 1015 -34.43 22.22 58.37
C LYS A 1015 -35.27 22.76 57.21
N CYS A 1016 -36.58 22.59 57.30
CA CYS A 1016 -37.52 22.96 56.24
C CYS A 1016 -37.87 24.46 56.23
N PRO A 1017 -38.20 25.03 55.05
CA PRO A 1017 -38.74 26.39 54.96
C PRO A 1017 -40.13 26.48 55.62
N PHE A 1018 -40.36 27.53 56.41
CA PHE A 1018 -41.62 27.75 57.15
C PHE A 1018 -42.79 27.95 56.17
N ASN A 1019 -43.80 27.08 56.20
CA ASN A 1019 -44.94 27.13 55.28
C ASN A 1019 -46.21 27.63 55.99
N PHE A 1020 -46.56 28.91 55.78
CA PHE A 1020 -47.74 29.58 56.34
C PHE A 1020 -49.06 28.90 55.90
N TRP A 1021 -49.06 28.17 54.78
CA TRP A 1021 -50.25 27.50 54.21
C TRP A 1021 -50.67 26.23 54.94
N LYS A 1022 -49.80 25.64 55.79
CA LYS A 1022 -50.15 24.46 56.60
C LYS A 1022 -51.06 24.78 57.79
N TYR A 1023 -51.19 26.08 58.15
CA TYR A 1023 -52.08 26.56 59.22
C TYR A 1023 -53.37 27.22 58.69
N LEU A 1024 -53.53 27.33 57.36
CA LEU A 1024 -54.77 27.83 56.75
C LEU A 1024 -56.02 27.01 57.16
N PRO A 1025 -55.99 25.67 57.33
CA PRO A 1025 -57.16 24.94 57.84
C PRO A 1025 -57.39 25.13 59.36
N PHE A 1026 -56.44 25.73 60.09
CA PHE A 1026 -56.61 26.10 61.50
C PHE A 1026 -57.10 27.55 61.71
N PHE A 1027 -57.02 28.43 60.69
CA PHE A 1027 -57.52 29.81 60.77
C PHE A 1027 -58.88 30.03 60.06
N VAL A 1028 -59.34 29.08 59.23
CA VAL A 1028 -60.67 29.12 58.62
C VAL A 1028 -61.85 28.93 59.61
N PRO A 1029 -61.72 28.26 60.79
CA PRO A 1029 -62.79 28.27 61.78
C PRO A 1029 -62.94 29.60 62.54
N LEU A 1030 -61.94 30.48 62.52
CA LEU A 1030 -61.97 31.75 63.28
C LEU A 1030 -62.60 32.92 62.51
N LEU A 1031 -62.81 32.80 61.19
CA LEU A 1031 -63.50 33.80 60.35
C LEU A 1031 -64.92 33.39 59.92
N LEU A 1032 -65.34 32.14 60.15
CA LEU A 1032 -66.71 31.67 59.85
C LEU A 1032 -67.65 31.71 61.07
N VAL A 1033 -67.14 31.98 62.28
CA VAL A 1033 -67.96 32.17 63.49
C VAL A 1033 -68.77 33.49 63.47
N PRO A 1034 -68.28 34.64 62.95
CA PRO A 1034 -69.10 35.86 62.91
C PRO A 1034 -70.18 35.84 61.82
N LEU A 1035 -69.99 35.11 60.72
CA LEU A 1035 -70.93 35.04 59.58
C LEU A 1035 -72.04 34.00 59.79
N CYS A 1036 -71.76 32.88 60.47
CA CYS A 1036 -72.80 31.95 60.92
C CYS A 1036 -73.62 32.51 62.10
N LEU A 1037 -73.04 33.36 62.97
CA LEU A 1037 -73.79 34.07 64.02
C LEU A 1037 -74.75 35.13 63.47
N PHE A 1038 -74.46 35.73 62.29
CA PHE A 1038 -75.38 36.67 61.63
C PHE A 1038 -76.54 35.96 60.90
N LEU A 1039 -76.33 34.73 60.38
CA LEU A 1039 -77.37 33.97 59.68
C LEU A 1039 -78.23 33.09 60.61
N ILE A 1040 -77.72 32.70 61.79
CA ILE A 1040 -78.51 31.98 62.82
C ILE A 1040 -79.32 32.95 63.70
N ALA A 1041 -79.01 34.26 63.69
CA ALA A 1041 -79.86 35.29 64.29
C ALA A 1041 -81.20 35.50 63.54
N ARG A 1042 -81.38 34.92 62.36
CA ARG A 1042 -82.61 35.11 61.57
C ARG A 1042 -83.63 33.96 61.63
N GLU A 1043 -83.24 32.73 62.00
CA GLU A 1043 -84.21 31.62 62.08
C GLU A 1043 -83.94 30.63 63.22
N ARG A 1044 -84.23 31.04 64.45
CA ARG A 1044 -85.01 30.22 65.40
C ARG A 1044 -85.65 31.08 66.48
N LYS A 1045 -86.57 31.96 66.05
CA LYS A 1045 -87.82 32.13 66.78
C LYS A 1045 -88.69 30.92 66.43
N LYS A 1046 -88.41 29.76 67.03
CA LYS A 1046 -89.36 28.66 67.32
C LYS A 1046 -88.60 27.40 67.77
N ARG A 1047 -88.76 27.11 69.07
CA ARG A 1047 -89.12 25.81 69.68
C ARG A 1047 -88.47 24.55 69.07
N GLY A 1048 -87.82 23.66 69.81
CA GLY A 1048 -87.73 23.45 71.24
C GLY A 1048 -87.53 21.96 71.51
N LYS A 1049 -87.00 21.64 72.69
CA LYS A 1049 -87.02 20.34 73.38
C LYS A 1049 -86.22 19.19 72.73
N GLN A 1050 -85.61 18.23 73.42
CA GLN A 1050 -85.33 17.92 74.84
C GLN A 1050 -84.78 16.47 74.84
N ILE A 1051 -83.78 16.14 75.68
CA ILE A 1051 -83.48 14.79 76.27
C ILE A 1051 -82.97 13.69 75.30
N ASP A 1052 -82.06 12.77 75.62
CA ASP A 1052 -81.12 12.45 76.73
C ASP A 1052 -80.22 11.31 76.20
N GLY A 1053 -79.09 11.05 76.90
CA GLY A 1053 -78.72 9.67 77.23
C GLY A 1053 -77.69 8.92 76.37
N GLU A 1054 -76.41 9.11 76.72
CA GLU A 1054 -75.46 8.11 77.23
C GLU A 1054 -75.48 6.61 76.81
N THR A 1055 -74.26 6.06 76.77
CA THR A 1055 -73.82 4.65 76.94
C THR A 1055 -74.10 3.66 75.80
N SER A 1056 -73.39 2.56 75.58
CA SER A 1056 -72.06 2.00 75.89
C SER A 1056 -72.07 0.60 75.23
N ALA A 1057 -70.90 0.08 74.86
CA ALA A 1057 -70.51 -1.35 74.91
C ALA A 1057 -71.35 -2.42 74.16
N ILE A 1058 -70.81 -3.10 73.14
CA ILE A 1058 -70.02 -4.37 73.20
C ILE A 1058 -70.84 -5.58 72.68
N GLN A 1059 -70.29 -6.24 71.64
CA GLN A 1059 -70.33 -7.68 71.27
C GLN A 1059 -71.70 -8.34 70.92
N THR A 1060 -71.82 -9.33 70.01
CA THR A 1060 -70.86 -10.30 69.43
C THR A 1060 -71.38 -10.92 68.10
N GLU A 1061 -70.43 -11.40 67.27
CA GLU A 1061 -70.48 -12.47 66.23
C GLU A 1061 -71.28 -12.26 64.92
N LYS A 1062 -70.81 -12.62 63.70
CA LYS A 1062 -70.01 -13.80 63.28
C LYS A 1062 -69.40 -13.67 61.84
N SER A 1063 -68.43 -14.57 61.56
CA SER A 1063 -67.85 -15.11 60.28
C SER A 1063 -66.95 -14.21 59.40
N GLU A 1064 -65.80 -14.62 58.83
CA GLU A 1064 -65.15 -15.93 58.67
C GLU A 1064 -63.65 -15.78 58.25
N LYS A 1065 -62.80 -16.68 58.79
CA LYS A 1065 -61.52 -17.32 58.35
C LYS A 1065 -60.51 -16.59 57.41
N SER A 1066 -59.31 -16.25 57.88
CA SER A 1066 -58.04 -17.03 58.11
C SER A 1066 -57.08 -16.98 56.89
N ALA A 1067 -55.98 -16.22 56.89
CA ALA A 1067 -54.67 -16.37 57.56
C ALA A 1067 -53.69 -17.32 56.81
N PHE A 1068 -52.50 -16.85 56.42
CA PHE A 1068 -51.22 -17.06 57.14
C PHE A 1068 -50.00 -16.48 56.39
N THR A 1069 -48.98 -16.16 57.18
CA THR A 1069 -47.69 -15.48 56.90
C THR A 1069 -46.56 -16.45 56.49
N GLY A 1070 -45.47 -15.94 55.89
CA GLY A 1070 -44.18 -16.65 55.91
C GLY A 1070 -43.12 -16.18 54.89
N THR A 1071 -41.87 -16.13 55.34
CA THR A 1071 -40.66 -15.52 54.75
C THR A 1071 -39.72 -16.50 54.03
N ALA A 1072 -38.86 -15.92 53.16
CA ALA A 1072 -37.46 -16.26 52.83
C ALA A 1072 -37.06 -17.51 51.99
N SER A 1073 -36.47 -17.18 50.83
CA SER A 1073 -35.25 -17.68 50.13
C SER A 1073 -35.09 -19.11 49.59
N LEU A 1074 -34.54 -19.10 48.36
CA LEU A 1074 -33.58 -19.99 47.70
C LEU A 1074 -34.07 -21.26 46.95
N ASP A 1075 -33.77 -21.21 45.65
CA ASP A 1075 -33.21 -22.26 44.80
C ASP A 1075 -34.04 -23.51 44.42
N SER A 1076 -34.53 -23.46 43.18
CA SER A 1076 -33.94 -24.21 42.05
C SER A 1076 -34.72 -25.37 41.42
N TYR A 1077 -34.52 -25.45 40.09
CA TYR A 1077 -34.62 -26.58 39.15
C TYR A 1077 -35.99 -27.14 38.70
N PHE A 1078 -36.19 -26.96 37.39
CA PHE A 1078 -36.63 -27.91 36.36
C PHE A 1078 -38.12 -28.12 36.04
N ASN A 1079 -38.40 -27.90 34.74
CA ASN A 1079 -39.14 -28.73 33.78
C ASN A 1079 -40.56 -29.19 34.15
N GLU A 1080 -41.53 -29.25 33.25
CA GLU A 1080 -41.57 -29.28 31.80
C GLU A 1080 -43.05 -29.15 31.43
N GLN A 1081 -43.34 -28.64 30.22
CA GLN A 1081 -44.41 -29.07 29.31
C GLN A 1081 -45.88 -29.10 29.82
N MET A 1082 -46.90 -28.82 29.02
CA MET A 1082 -47.07 -28.53 27.61
C MET A 1082 -48.52 -28.07 27.48
N SER A 1083 -48.79 -27.34 26.38
CA SER A 1083 -50.07 -27.27 25.69
C SER A 1083 -51.17 -26.49 26.42
N HIS A 1084 -52.08 -25.77 25.77
CA HIS A 1084 -52.56 -25.81 24.40
C HIS A 1084 -53.18 -24.45 24.09
N SER A 1085 -53.13 -24.05 22.80
CA SER A 1085 -54.09 -23.22 22.05
C SER A 1085 -54.61 -21.92 22.69
N THR A 1086 -54.50 -20.77 22.02
CA THR A 1086 -54.95 -20.46 20.65
C THR A 1086 -54.29 -19.18 20.19
#